data_AF-A0A7K1GHV5-F1
#
_entry.id   AF-A0A7K1GHV5-F1
#
_cell.length_a   1.000
_cell.length_b   1.000
_cell.length_c   1.000
_cell.angle_alpha   90.00
_cell.angle_beta   90.00
_cell.angle_gamma   90.00
#
_symmetry.space_group_name_H-M   'P 1'
#
loop_
_entity.id
_entity.type
_entity.pdbx_description
1 polymer ?
#
loop_
_entity_poly.entity_id
_entity_poly.type
_entity_poly.pdbx_seq_one_letter_code
_entity_poly.pdbx_strand_id
1 'polypeptide(L)'
;MKKPKVLLIGWDAADWKIIWPLVNSGQMPALKGLMSRGVYGNMSTMNPPYSPMLWSSVATGKTPDKHGVLGFIEVNPDGNGIRPVTVNSRKVRALWNIFHNQGLKSNLVGWWPSFPAEPINGVVVSDKFQKVNKDPKKKTSIAKGTIHPAHFTEKIADLRMFPHEVTEAHILPFIPRASEINQEKDASLASFAKLLAENTSVHAAATNLMRTTDWDFMGIYYDLIDHFCHAFMKFHPPKLAAIPENKFQLYKDVIEGAYRYQDMMLERKLELIDEDTTVIVMSDHGYESGHRRILKMPKYPAAPALEHRNFGIFVAAGPKIKKAEKVFGLGLIDVAPTILHMFNLPVGKDMDGKVALEIFEEANKVDYIESWDKIQGDFGEHLNKEDQLLSDEETMKQLIELGYIDKPDDNVEIAVLKTNCDLKHNLARVYLGKKDFEKAKAILLTLVTKEYPVYSESSFKGKNKDVLERQGYKVGDSVIDKIPFYMDLLTIALSEKDYDLGEKYLKVLRRKDKRFEINTSVSEAKILLGQGKVKLALKCLEEARDKNPNSQVWYQIGKAYDRINDLDSAKSAFESAIKFEADSAKSHQALAKVLIELKEYEEAADHALTAIELVRYFPEAHYTLGRALEKMGHLEHAKQAYETAAMLKPKTFHRAESAIENINDVLSEKMSFKDKSSRTYKKDQIVIVSGLPRSGTSLMMQMLNAAGLDILTDKNRSADASNPKGYYEYEPVMSLHKDNTWLAKAKNKSLKVVAPLLKFLNPEFRYKVIFMNRDLTEVVKSQQKMIGKDPETLPTKLLQAYEKHLKQVETWKDKEPGVELIYVNYKDVVDDASSVVDKLESFIGLELDKKSMMGCVDKKLYRNRVSK
;
A
#
# COMPACT_ATOMS: atom_id res chain seq x y z
N MET A 1 -29.27 19.92 -5.50
CA MET A 1 -27.84 19.64 -5.75
C MET A 1 -27.67 19.32 -7.23
N LYS A 2 -26.61 19.83 -7.89
CA LYS A 2 -26.29 19.40 -9.27
C LYS A 2 -25.99 17.90 -9.28
N LYS A 3 -26.36 17.21 -10.37
CA LYS A 3 -26.10 15.78 -10.54
C LYS A 3 -24.57 15.56 -10.65
N PRO A 4 -24.01 14.54 -9.98
CA PRO A 4 -22.60 14.20 -10.10
C PRO A 4 -22.28 13.76 -11.54
N LYS A 5 -21.08 14.11 -12.02
CA LYS A 5 -20.60 13.82 -13.37
C LYS A 5 -19.19 13.23 -13.31
N VAL A 6 -18.94 12.12 -13.99
CA VAL A 6 -17.64 11.41 -13.90
C VAL A 6 -17.08 11.10 -15.29
N LEU A 7 -15.83 11.51 -15.52
CA LEU A 7 -15.00 11.15 -16.66
C LEU A 7 -13.93 10.14 -16.23
N LEU A 8 -14.10 8.88 -16.62
CA LEU A 8 -13.14 7.80 -16.38
C LEU A 8 -12.30 7.54 -17.63
N ILE A 9 -10.98 7.65 -17.50
CA ILE A 9 -10.01 7.46 -18.57
C ILE A 9 -9.05 6.35 -18.19
N GLY A 10 -9.08 5.26 -18.95
CA GLY A 10 -8.12 4.16 -18.87
C GLY A 10 -6.96 4.37 -19.83
N TRP A 11 -5.74 4.38 -19.30
CA TRP A 11 -4.49 4.33 -20.05
C TRP A 11 -3.85 2.97 -19.83
N ASP A 12 -4.01 2.03 -20.77
CA ASP A 12 -3.47 0.68 -20.63
C ASP A 12 -1.94 0.72 -20.46
N ALA A 13 -1.44 0.01 -19.45
CA ALA A 13 -0.02 -0.10 -19.09
C ALA A 13 0.74 1.20 -18.71
N ALA A 14 0.06 2.30 -18.36
CA ALA A 14 0.76 3.51 -17.93
C ALA A 14 1.53 3.31 -16.60
N ASP A 15 2.81 3.71 -16.57
CA ASP A 15 3.72 3.49 -15.44
C ASP A 15 4.39 4.79 -14.95
N TRP A 16 4.41 4.96 -13.62
CA TRP A 16 5.04 6.11 -12.96
C TRP A 16 6.53 6.27 -13.26
N LYS A 17 7.27 5.19 -13.57
CA LYS A 17 8.70 5.24 -13.93
C LYS A 17 8.96 6.03 -15.21
N ILE A 18 7.98 6.12 -16.12
CA ILE A 18 8.07 6.94 -17.33
C ILE A 18 7.46 8.33 -17.06
N ILE A 19 6.33 8.37 -16.37
CA ILE A 19 5.60 9.61 -16.11
C ILE A 19 6.40 10.59 -15.25
N TRP A 20 7.04 10.13 -14.17
CA TRP A 20 7.72 11.05 -13.24
C TRP A 20 8.84 11.86 -13.92
N PRO A 21 9.76 11.26 -14.69
CA PRO A 21 10.73 12.03 -15.48
C PRO A 21 10.09 13.07 -16.40
N LEU A 22 8.99 12.71 -17.09
CA LEU A 22 8.30 13.62 -18.01
C LEU A 22 7.58 14.76 -17.29
N VAL A 23 6.88 14.46 -16.18
CA VAL A 23 6.23 15.47 -15.33
C VAL A 23 7.25 16.43 -14.71
N ASN A 24 8.37 15.89 -14.23
CA ASN A 24 9.44 16.69 -13.62
C ASN A 24 10.14 17.61 -14.62
N SER A 25 10.26 17.17 -15.89
CA SER A 25 10.79 17.98 -16.99
C SER A 25 9.75 18.88 -17.66
N GLY A 26 8.50 18.89 -17.19
CA GLY A 26 7.43 19.74 -17.72
C GLY A 26 6.83 19.27 -19.05
N GLN A 27 7.07 18.01 -19.44
CA GLN A 27 6.62 17.42 -20.70
C GLN A 27 5.22 16.78 -20.62
N MET A 28 4.62 16.69 -19.43
CA MET A 28 3.23 16.24 -19.21
C MET A 28 2.45 17.25 -18.34
N PRO A 29 2.22 18.48 -18.85
CA PRO A 29 1.58 19.54 -18.08
C PRO A 29 0.13 19.24 -17.69
N ALA A 30 -0.64 18.51 -18.51
CA ALA A 30 -2.05 18.25 -18.23
C ALA A 30 -2.21 17.29 -17.05
N LEU A 31 -1.48 16.17 -17.05
CA LEU A 31 -1.45 15.24 -15.94
C LEU A 31 -0.90 15.91 -14.67
N LYS A 32 0.18 16.70 -14.78
CA LYS A 32 0.73 17.46 -13.64
C LYS A 32 -0.31 18.41 -13.03
N GLY A 33 -1.05 19.14 -13.87
CA GLY A 33 -2.12 20.03 -13.45
C GLY A 33 -3.34 19.30 -12.87
N LEU A 34 -3.57 18.04 -13.26
CA LEU A 34 -4.58 17.20 -12.65
C LEU A 34 -4.15 16.72 -11.26
N MET A 35 -2.90 16.28 -11.13
CA MET A 35 -2.31 15.84 -9.85
C MET A 35 -2.26 16.96 -8.81
N SER A 36 -1.96 18.20 -9.21
CA SER A 36 -1.92 19.34 -8.28
C SER A 36 -3.30 19.74 -7.76
N ARG A 37 -4.36 19.47 -8.52
CA ARG A 37 -5.75 19.77 -8.14
C ARG A 37 -6.50 18.57 -7.57
N GLY A 38 -5.83 17.44 -7.39
CA GLY A 38 -6.45 16.17 -7.04
C GLY A 38 -5.56 15.28 -6.19
N VAL A 39 -5.85 13.99 -6.22
CA VAL A 39 -5.04 12.94 -5.61
C VAL A 39 -4.30 12.14 -6.68
N TYR A 40 -3.19 11.53 -6.31
CA TYR A 40 -2.45 10.60 -7.18
C TYR A 40 -1.85 9.43 -6.38
N GLY A 41 -1.68 8.28 -7.01
CA GLY A 41 -1.17 7.09 -6.32
C GLY A 41 -0.88 5.90 -7.23
N ASN A 42 -0.37 4.83 -6.62
CA ASN A 42 -0.23 3.55 -7.29
C ASN A 42 -1.58 2.82 -7.31
N MET A 43 -1.88 2.15 -8.42
CA MET A 43 -3.01 1.25 -8.57
C MET A 43 -2.50 -0.18 -8.69
N SER A 44 -2.85 -1.06 -7.75
CA SER A 44 -2.40 -2.46 -7.78
C SER A 44 -3.19 -3.28 -8.79
N THR A 45 -2.49 -4.02 -9.64
CA THR A 45 -3.09 -4.96 -10.60
C THR A 45 -3.58 -6.25 -9.94
N MET A 46 -4.24 -7.12 -10.71
CA MET A 46 -4.62 -8.47 -10.29
C MET A 46 -3.83 -9.52 -11.06
N ASN A 47 -3.80 -10.74 -10.52
CA ASN A 47 -3.15 -11.88 -11.16
C ASN A 47 -4.19 -12.89 -11.66
N PRO A 48 -4.09 -13.37 -12.92
CA PRO A 48 -3.14 -12.94 -13.94
C PRO A 48 -3.46 -11.53 -14.51
N PRO A 49 -2.45 -10.75 -14.92
CA PRO A 49 -2.64 -9.38 -15.39
C PRO A 49 -3.04 -9.36 -16.87
N TYR A 50 -4.24 -9.86 -17.17
CA TYR A 50 -4.78 -9.90 -18.54
C TYR A 50 -5.82 -8.80 -18.72
N SER A 51 -5.56 -7.84 -19.60
CA SER A 51 -6.40 -6.64 -19.83
C SER A 51 -7.91 -6.92 -19.87
N PRO A 52 -8.46 -7.91 -20.61
CA PRO A 52 -9.90 -8.17 -20.59
C PRO A 52 -10.46 -8.59 -19.21
N MET A 53 -9.65 -9.28 -18.40
CA MET A 53 -10.01 -9.61 -17.01
C MET A 53 -9.97 -8.36 -16.15
N LEU A 54 -8.90 -7.56 -16.29
CA LEU A 54 -8.67 -6.36 -15.49
C LEU A 54 -9.72 -5.27 -15.74
N TRP A 55 -9.98 -4.91 -17.01
CA TRP A 55 -10.96 -3.88 -17.37
C TRP A 55 -12.40 -4.31 -17.11
N SER A 56 -12.70 -5.62 -17.16
CA SER A 56 -13.99 -6.16 -16.69
C SER A 56 -14.15 -5.99 -15.17
N SER A 57 -13.09 -6.20 -14.41
CA SER A 57 -13.08 -5.96 -12.96
C SER A 57 -13.21 -4.48 -12.60
N VAL A 58 -12.54 -3.58 -13.33
CA VAL A 58 -12.72 -2.12 -13.19
C VAL A 58 -14.17 -1.72 -13.41
N ALA A 59 -14.81 -2.28 -14.44
CA ALA A 59 -16.19 -1.96 -14.81
C ALA A 59 -17.25 -2.53 -13.86
N THR A 60 -16.94 -3.60 -13.11
CA THR A 60 -17.94 -4.36 -12.32
C THR A 60 -17.69 -4.33 -10.82
N GLY A 61 -16.47 -3.99 -10.38
CA GLY A 61 -16.06 -4.10 -8.97
C GLY A 61 -15.93 -5.54 -8.48
N LYS A 62 -15.91 -6.52 -9.39
CA LYS A 62 -15.90 -7.95 -9.09
C LYS A 62 -14.67 -8.62 -9.67
N THR A 63 -14.26 -9.71 -9.05
CA THR A 63 -13.14 -10.54 -9.50
C THR A 63 -13.54 -11.49 -10.66
N PRO A 64 -12.58 -12.01 -11.44
CA PRO A 64 -12.86 -12.86 -12.59
C PRO A 64 -13.67 -14.13 -12.34
N ASP A 65 -13.58 -14.71 -11.14
CA ASP A 65 -14.42 -15.84 -10.73
C ASP A 65 -15.91 -15.48 -10.68
N LYS A 66 -16.26 -14.20 -10.48
CA LYS A 66 -17.62 -13.70 -10.46
C LYS A 66 -18.08 -13.16 -11.82
N HIS A 67 -17.31 -12.27 -12.45
CA HIS A 67 -17.74 -11.68 -13.74
C HIS A 67 -17.56 -12.64 -14.92
N GLY A 68 -16.80 -13.72 -14.78
CA GLY A 68 -16.73 -14.83 -15.74
C GLY A 68 -15.78 -14.64 -16.92
N VAL A 69 -15.13 -13.48 -17.06
CA VAL A 69 -14.11 -13.23 -18.10
C VAL A 69 -12.78 -13.74 -17.57
N LEU A 70 -12.24 -14.80 -18.19
CA LEU A 70 -11.08 -15.53 -17.68
C LEU A 70 -9.88 -15.55 -18.65
N GLY A 71 -9.88 -14.73 -19.70
CA GLY A 71 -8.79 -14.67 -20.67
C GLY A 71 -9.09 -13.78 -21.86
N PHE A 72 -8.25 -13.85 -22.90
CA PHE A 72 -8.43 -13.12 -24.16
C PHE A 72 -9.37 -13.82 -25.13
N ILE A 73 -9.51 -15.13 -25.01
CA ILE A 73 -10.39 -15.98 -25.82
C ILE A 73 -11.25 -16.86 -24.93
N GLU A 74 -12.39 -17.28 -25.43
CA GLU A 74 -13.29 -18.23 -24.80
C GLU A 74 -13.77 -19.30 -25.78
N VAL A 75 -14.34 -20.38 -25.25
CA VAL A 75 -15.04 -21.37 -26.06
C VAL A 75 -16.40 -20.81 -26.45
N ASN A 76 -16.81 -21.04 -27.70
CA ASN A 76 -18.13 -20.65 -28.17
C ASN A 76 -19.23 -21.28 -27.30
N PRO A 77 -20.38 -20.63 -27.13
CA PRO A 77 -21.49 -21.18 -26.34
C PRO A 77 -21.96 -22.57 -26.81
N ASP A 78 -21.86 -22.86 -28.11
CA ASP A 78 -22.21 -24.15 -28.72
C ASP A 78 -21.13 -25.24 -28.53
N GLY A 79 -19.96 -24.89 -28.00
CA GLY A 79 -18.82 -25.80 -27.80
C GLY A 79 -18.02 -26.13 -29.05
N ASN A 80 -18.39 -25.62 -30.23
CA ASN A 80 -17.84 -26.05 -31.52
C ASN A 80 -16.75 -25.12 -32.07
N GLY A 81 -16.17 -24.28 -31.23
CA GLY A 81 -15.12 -23.35 -31.63
C GLY A 81 -14.68 -22.44 -30.50
N ILE A 82 -13.84 -21.48 -30.86
CA ILE A 82 -13.31 -20.48 -29.94
C ILE A 82 -13.50 -19.09 -30.55
N ARG A 83 -13.57 -18.07 -29.69
CA ARG A 83 -13.71 -16.66 -30.09
C ARG A 83 -12.99 -15.74 -29.11
N PRO A 84 -12.64 -14.50 -29.51
CA PRO A 84 -12.25 -13.47 -28.56
C PRO A 84 -13.35 -13.21 -27.53
N VAL A 85 -12.95 -12.79 -26.33
CA VAL A 85 -13.92 -12.33 -25.33
C VAL A 85 -14.64 -11.08 -25.80
N THR A 86 -15.93 -11.02 -25.50
CA THR A 86 -16.85 -9.95 -25.89
C THR A 86 -17.62 -9.48 -24.66
N VAL A 87 -18.49 -8.48 -24.83
CA VAL A 87 -19.39 -8.08 -23.74
C VAL A 87 -20.27 -9.23 -23.25
N ASN A 88 -20.63 -10.16 -24.14
CA ASN A 88 -21.48 -11.31 -23.82
C ASN A 88 -20.80 -12.34 -22.92
N SER A 89 -19.46 -12.33 -22.86
CA SER A 89 -18.65 -13.17 -21.96
C SER A 89 -18.80 -12.76 -20.50
N ARG A 90 -19.21 -11.50 -20.23
CA ARG A 90 -19.45 -11.00 -18.88
C ARG A 90 -20.78 -11.55 -18.32
N LYS A 91 -20.72 -12.02 -17.08
CA LYS A 91 -21.85 -12.65 -16.35
C LYS A 91 -22.54 -11.74 -15.33
N VAL A 92 -22.03 -10.53 -15.16
CA VAL A 92 -22.48 -9.56 -14.15
C VAL A 92 -22.56 -8.18 -14.78
N ARG A 93 -23.35 -7.30 -14.17
CA ARG A 93 -23.57 -5.94 -14.64
C ARG A 93 -22.37 -5.04 -14.39
N ALA A 94 -22.04 -4.23 -15.39
CA ALA A 94 -21.05 -3.15 -15.27
C ALA A 94 -21.71 -1.85 -14.78
N LEU A 95 -20.88 -0.86 -14.44
CA LEU A 95 -21.31 0.48 -14.00
C LEU A 95 -22.36 1.11 -14.92
N TRP A 96 -22.14 1.08 -16.23
CA TRP A 96 -23.04 1.69 -17.20
C TRP A 96 -24.39 0.96 -17.31
N ASN A 97 -24.44 -0.35 -17.04
CA ASN A 97 -25.70 -1.09 -16.94
C ASN A 97 -26.50 -0.60 -15.71
N ILE A 98 -25.82 -0.42 -14.58
CA ILE A 98 -26.41 0.11 -13.34
C ILE A 98 -26.89 1.55 -13.56
N PHE A 99 -26.08 2.39 -14.21
CA PHE A 99 -26.44 3.77 -14.53
C PHE A 99 -27.65 3.85 -15.46
N HIS A 100 -27.71 3.02 -16.50
CA HIS A 100 -28.88 2.91 -17.37
C HIS A 100 -30.13 2.59 -16.55
N ASN A 101 -30.07 1.60 -15.65
CA ASN A 101 -31.18 1.22 -14.79
C ASN A 101 -31.66 2.36 -13.88
N GLN A 102 -30.73 3.23 -13.47
CA GLN A 102 -31.02 4.40 -12.64
C GLN A 102 -31.39 5.65 -13.48
N GLY A 103 -31.58 5.51 -14.79
CA GLY A 103 -31.95 6.61 -15.69
C GLY A 103 -30.83 7.61 -15.98
N LEU A 104 -29.59 7.27 -15.66
CA LEU A 104 -28.40 8.08 -15.94
C LEU A 104 -27.90 7.82 -17.37
N LYS A 105 -27.31 8.85 -17.99
CA LYS A 105 -26.74 8.81 -19.34
C LYS A 105 -25.27 8.43 -19.29
N SER A 106 -24.87 7.39 -20.01
CA SER A 106 -23.50 6.87 -20.05
C SER A 106 -22.98 6.81 -21.48
N ASN A 107 -21.81 7.40 -21.71
CA ASN A 107 -21.07 7.24 -22.96
C ASN A 107 -19.84 6.36 -22.73
N LEU A 108 -19.58 5.43 -23.66
CA LEU A 108 -18.39 4.57 -23.64
C LEU A 108 -17.67 4.64 -24.97
N VAL A 109 -16.35 4.82 -24.95
CA VAL A 109 -15.53 4.87 -26.16
C VAL A 109 -14.30 3.98 -26.02
N GLY A 110 -14.21 2.98 -26.89
CA GLY A 110 -13.07 2.07 -26.98
C GLY A 110 -12.96 1.05 -25.84
N TRP A 111 -13.83 1.08 -24.82
CA TRP A 111 -13.71 0.22 -23.63
C TRP A 111 -13.56 -1.26 -23.98
N TRP A 112 -12.60 -1.98 -23.42
CA TRP A 112 -12.39 -3.38 -23.78
C TRP A 112 -12.84 -4.35 -22.67
N PRO A 113 -13.71 -5.35 -22.95
CA PRO A 113 -14.57 -5.49 -24.14
C PRO A 113 -15.88 -4.72 -24.04
N SER A 114 -16.24 -4.05 -25.14
CA SER A 114 -17.51 -3.34 -25.33
C SER A 114 -18.20 -3.68 -26.64
N PHE A 115 -17.65 -4.59 -27.44
CA PHE A 115 -18.32 -5.16 -28.59
C PHE A 115 -19.07 -6.46 -28.24
N PRO A 116 -20.28 -6.69 -28.79
CA PRO A 116 -21.16 -5.68 -29.40
C PRO A 116 -21.55 -4.56 -28.42
N ALA A 117 -21.82 -3.37 -28.95
CA ALA A 117 -22.20 -2.18 -28.22
C ALA A 117 -23.53 -2.40 -27.48
N GLU A 118 -23.47 -2.36 -26.14
CA GLU A 118 -24.65 -2.55 -25.29
C GLU A 118 -25.68 -1.42 -25.45
N PRO A 119 -26.98 -1.74 -25.44
CA PRO A 119 -28.05 -0.76 -25.67
C PRO A 119 -28.37 0.14 -24.46
N ILE A 120 -27.35 0.69 -23.82
CA ILE A 120 -27.50 1.58 -22.66
C ILE A 120 -28.10 2.95 -23.02
N ASN A 121 -28.43 3.73 -21.99
CA ASN A 121 -28.94 5.10 -22.14
C ASN A 121 -27.73 6.02 -22.38
N GLY A 122 -27.47 6.40 -23.62
CA GLY A 122 -26.27 7.14 -24.03
C GLY A 122 -25.66 6.53 -25.29
N VAL A 123 -24.37 6.74 -25.54
CA VAL A 123 -23.69 6.28 -26.77
C VAL A 123 -22.51 5.36 -26.44
N VAL A 124 -22.49 4.18 -27.04
CA VAL A 124 -21.36 3.24 -26.98
C VAL A 124 -20.69 3.18 -28.34
N VAL A 125 -19.40 3.49 -28.37
CA VAL A 125 -18.49 3.31 -29.51
C VAL A 125 -17.51 2.23 -29.09
N SER A 126 -17.67 1.02 -29.60
CA SER A 126 -16.97 -0.14 -29.07
C SER A 126 -15.47 -0.16 -29.41
N ASP A 127 -14.74 -1.09 -28.80
CA ASP A 127 -13.32 -1.39 -29.06
C ASP A 127 -13.01 -1.80 -30.52
N LYS A 128 -14.03 -1.99 -31.37
CA LYS A 128 -13.86 -2.27 -32.81
C LYS A 128 -13.83 -1.03 -33.67
N PHE A 129 -14.30 0.11 -33.17
CA PHE A 129 -14.42 1.33 -33.97
C PHE A 129 -13.07 1.76 -34.57
N GLN A 130 -12.02 1.72 -33.76
CA GLN A 130 -10.69 2.14 -34.17
C GLN A 130 -9.93 1.13 -35.04
N LYS A 131 -10.43 -0.10 -35.19
CA LYS A 131 -9.72 -1.17 -35.90
C LYS A 131 -9.92 -0.97 -37.41
N VAL A 132 -8.84 -0.59 -38.09
CA VAL A 132 -8.80 -0.26 -39.53
C VAL A 132 -7.67 -0.99 -40.25
N ASN A 133 -7.86 -1.27 -41.55
CA ASN A 133 -6.84 -1.98 -42.33
C ASN A 133 -5.61 -1.09 -42.59
N LYS A 134 -4.41 -1.69 -42.54
CA LYS A 134 -3.16 -1.01 -42.92
C LYS A 134 -3.09 -0.71 -44.42
N ASP A 135 -3.77 -1.49 -45.26
CA ASP A 135 -3.79 -1.33 -46.71
C ASP A 135 -4.81 -0.26 -47.12
N PRO A 136 -4.37 0.88 -47.69
CA PRO A 136 -5.28 1.95 -48.12
C PRO A 136 -6.26 1.51 -49.21
N LYS A 137 -5.99 0.42 -49.93
CA LYS A 137 -6.89 -0.12 -50.95
C LYS A 137 -8.05 -0.91 -50.36
N LYS A 138 -7.97 -1.30 -49.08
CA LYS A 138 -9.02 -2.07 -48.40
C LYS A 138 -9.88 -1.13 -47.56
N LYS A 139 -11.11 -0.88 -48.02
CA LYS A 139 -12.10 -0.17 -47.22
C LYS A 139 -12.49 -1.02 -46.01
N THR A 140 -12.33 -0.48 -44.81
CA THR A 140 -12.85 -1.10 -43.57
C THR A 140 -14.19 -0.45 -43.23
N SER A 141 -15.30 -1.12 -43.52
CA SER A 141 -16.61 -0.68 -43.04
C SER A 141 -16.72 -0.84 -41.53
N ILE A 142 -17.57 -0.03 -40.89
CA ILE A 142 -17.88 -0.19 -39.46
C ILE A 142 -18.83 -1.39 -39.33
N ALA A 143 -18.43 -2.41 -38.58
CA ALA A 143 -19.25 -3.59 -38.37
C ALA A 143 -20.53 -3.25 -37.60
N LYS A 144 -21.64 -3.92 -37.93
CA LYS A 144 -22.91 -3.78 -37.19
C LYS A 144 -22.67 -4.14 -35.72
N GLY A 145 -23.24 -3.35 -34.80
CA GLY A 145 -23.03 -3.52 -33.37
C GLY A 145 -21.74 -2.87 -32.85
N THR A 146 -20.96 -2.19 -33.67
CA THR A 146 -19.82 -1.38 -33.18
C THR A 146 -20.30 -0.11 -32.45
N ILE A 147 -21.45 0.43 -32.84
CA ILE A 147 -21.98 1.69 -32.33
C ILE A 147 -23.42 1.50 -31.88
N HIS A 148 -23.74 1.97 -30.67
CA HIS A 148 -25.10 2.14 -30.17
C HIS A 148 -25.31 3.59 -29.74
N PRO A 149 -26.45 4.22 -30.07
CA PRO A 149 -27.47 3.75 -31.01
C PRO A 149 -26.97 3.73 -32.45
N ALA A 150 -27.48 2.81 -33.28
CA ALA A 150 -26.98 2.60 -34.64
C ALA A 150 -26.98 3.86 -35.54
N HIS A 151 -27.91 4.80 -35.32
CA HIS A 151 -27.98 6.05 -36.07
C HIS A 151 -26.81 7.02 -35.82
N PHE A 152 -25.96 6.76 -34.82
CA PHE A 152 -24.71 7.51 -34.63
C PHE A 152 -23.62 7.07 -35.60
N THR A 153 -23.73 5.90 -36.25
CA THR A 153 -22.69 5.35 -37.13
C THR A 153 -22.26 6.34 -38.20
N GLU A 154 -23.21 6.92 -38.93
CA GLU A 154 -22.91 7.90 -39.99
C GLU A 154 -22.32 9.21 -39.44
N LYS A 155 -22.72 9.60 -38.22
CA LYS A 155 -22.25 10.86 -37.60
C LYS A 155 -20.79 10.81 -37.16
N ILE A 156 -20.27 9.62 -36.84
CA ILE A 156 -18.91 9.45 -36.32
C ILE A 156 -18.00 8.63 -37.24
N ALA A 157 -18.51 8.13 -38.37
CA ALA A 157 -17.73 7.31 -39.29
C ALA A 157 -16.45 8.01 -39.79
N ASP A 158 -16.56 9.31 -40.09
CA ASP A 158 -15.46 10.15 -40.60
C ASP A 158 -14.48 10.59 -39.50
N LEU A 159 -14.72 10.21 -38.23
CA LEU A 159 -13.78 10.44 -37.14
C LEU A 159 -12.69 9.35 -37.06
N ARG A 160 -12.75 8.32 -37.91
CA ARG A 160 -11.70 7.30 -37.99
C ARG A 160 -10.55 7.80 -38.83
N MET A 161 -9.37 7.85 -38.23
CA MET A 161 -8.11 8.06 -38.93
C MET A 161 -7.60 6.72 -39.45
N PHE A 162 -7.10 6.69 -40.68
CA PHE A 162 -6.48 5.55 -41.31
C PHE A 162 -4.95 5.66 -41.27
N PRO A 163 -4.20 4.54 -41.27
CA PRO A 163 -2.74 4.57 -41.17
C PRO A 163 -2.05 5.34 -42.31
N HIS A 164 -2.66 5.38 -43.49
CA HIS A 164 -2.13 6.10 -44.65
C HIS A 164 -2.33 7.63 -44.59
N GLU A 165 -3.15 8.11 -43.65
CA GLU A 165 -3.33 9.54 -43.38
C GLU A 165 -2.27 10.09 -42.41
N VAL A 166 -1.45 9.20 -41.82
CA VAL A 166 -0.34 9.59 -40.94
C VAL A 166 0.77 10.20 -41.79
N THR A 167 0.87 11.53 -41.73
CA THR A 167 1.91 12.32 -42.40
C THR A 167 3.26 12.24 -41.68
N GLU A 168 4.32 12.68 -42.37
CA GLU A 168 5.65 12.83 -41.78
C GLU A 168 5.64 13.74 -40.53
N ALA A 169 4.87 14.83 -40.55
CA ALA A 169 4.76 15.76 -39.43
C ALA A 169 4.18 15.10 -38.16
N HIS A 170 3.35 14.06 -38.31
CA HIS A 170 2.87 13.28 -37.18
C HIS A 170 3.93 12.32 -36.63
N ILE A 171 4.87 11.85 -37.46
CA ILE A 171 5.88 10.85 -37.10
C ILE A 171 7.10 11.49 -36.43
N LEU A 172 7.58 12.62 -36.97
CA LEU A 172 8.83 13.26 -36.53
C LEU A 172 8.91 13.58 -35.03
N PRO A 173 7.83 13.95 -34.32
CA PRO A 173 7.87 14.16 -32.86
C PRO A 173 8.24 12.91 -32.04
N PHE A 174 8.09 11.72 -32.61
CA PHE A 174 8.37 10.43 -31.97
C PHE A 174 9.63 9.76 -32.55
N ILE A 175 9.85 9.93 -33.85
CA ILE A 175 10.95 9.34 -34.61
C ILE A 175 11.58 10.45 -35.47
N PRO A 176 12.48 11.28 -34.89
CA PRO A 176 13.03 12.44 -35.60
C PRO A 176 13.83 12.10 -36.86
N ARG A 177 14.33 10.86 -36.94
CA ARG A 177 15.13 10.32 -38.05
C ARG A 177 14.34 9.33 -38.91
N ALA A 178 13.02 9.51 -39.01
CA ALA A 178 12.14 8.58 -39.73
C ALA A 178 12.51 8.40 -41.20
N SER A 179 13.04 9.43 -41.85
CA SER A 179 13.49 9.40 -43.25
C SER A 179 14.64 8.42 -43.52
N GLU A 180 15.38 8.00 -42.49
CA GLU A 180 16.47 7.01 -42.61
C GLU A 180 15.96 5.55 -42.62
N ILE A 181 14.68 5.32 -42.35
CA ILE A 181 14.12 3.98 -42.19
C ILE A 181 13.66 3.42 -43.54
N ASN A 182 14.38 2.41 -44.04
CA ASN A 182 13.93 1.63 -45.18
C ASN A 182 12.77 0.69 -44.78
N GLN A 183 11.53 1.02 -45.20
CA GLN A 183 10.31 0.27 -44.88
C GLN A 183 10.28 -1.16 -45.44
N GLU A 184 11.04 -1.49 -46.50
CA GLU A 184 11.13 -2.87 -47.01
C GLU A 184 11.90 -3.78 -46.05
N LYS A 185 12.82 -3.22 -45.28
CA LYS A 185 13.64 -3.93 -44.29
C LYS A 185 13.14 -3.76 -42.86
N ASP A 186 12.35 -2.72 -42.59
CA ASP A 186 11.85 -2.38 -41.27
C ASP A 186 10.45 -1.74 -41.34
N ALA A 187 9.41 -2.54 -41.10
CA ALA A 187 8.01 -2.10 -41.12
C ALA A 187 7.58 -1.31 -39.86
N SER A 188 8.51 -0.79 -39.04
CA SER A 188 8.18 -0.10 -37.79
C SER A 188 7.36 1.17 -38.00
N LEU A 189 7.55 1.94 -39.08
CA LEU A 189 6.72 3.12 -39.35
C LEU A 189 5.29 2.74 -39.71
N ALA A 190 5.07 1.65 -40.44
CA ALA A 190 3.72 1.16 -40.72
C ALA A 190 3.00 0.71 -39.44
N SER A 191 3.72 0.08 -38.51
CA SER A 191 3.18 -0.25 -37.19
C SER A 191 2.89 0.99 -36.36
N PHE A 192 3.82 1.95 -36.31
CA PHE A 192 3.63 3.25 -35.65
C PHE A 192 2.40 3.99 -36.18
N ALA A 193 2.27 4.12 -37.50
CA ALA A 193 1.16 4.80 -38.14
C ALA A 193 -0.18 4.14 -37.81
N LYS A 194 -0.24 2.80 -37.76
CA LYS A 194 -1.42 2.09 -37.29
C LYS A 194 -1.77 2.48 -35.86
N LEU A 195 -0.84 2.35 -34.92
CA LEU A 195 -1.09 2.62 -33.50
C LEU A 195 -1.56 4.06 -33.24
N LEU A 196 -0.94 5.02 -33.94
CA LEU A 196 -1.32 6.43 -33.86
C LEU A 196 -2.74 6.65 -34.41
N ALA A 197 -3.06 6.09 -35.58
CA ALA A 197 -4.37 6.25 -36.21
C ALA A 197 -5.52 5.65 -35.38
N GLU A 198 -5.32 4.45 -34.81
CA GLU A 198 -6.33 3.81 -33.95
C GLU A 198 -6.66 4.70 -32.74
N ASN A 199 -5.65 5.17 -32.02
CA ASN A 199 -5.87 5.95 -30.80
C ASN A 199 -6.34 7.39 -31.07
N THR A 200 -5.95 7.96 -32.21
CA THR A 200 -6.51 9.24 -32.69
C THR A 200 -8.00 9.10 -32.99
N SER A 201 -8.42 7.97 -33.57
CA SER A 201 -9.84 7.67 -33.81
C SER A 201 -10.66 7.59 -32.52
N VAL A 202 -10.12 6.90 -31.49
CA VAL A 202 -10.73 6.84 -30.15
C VAL A 202 -10.87 8.25 -29.56
N HIS A 203 -9.83 9.06 -29.65
CA HIS A 203 -9.86 10.44 -29.15
C HIS A 203 -10.86 11.33 -29.89
N ALA A 204 -10.93 11.23 -31.22
CA ALA A 204 -11.86 11.98 -32.04
C ALA A 204 -13.31 11.63 -31.70
N ALA A 205 -13.64 10.34 -31.59
CA ALA A 205 -14.96 9.89 -31.15
C ALA A 205 -15.30 10.38 -29.73
N ALA A 206 -14.37 10.23 -28.78
CA ALA A 206 -14.59 10.66 -27.40
C ALA A 206 -14.86 12.17 -27.27
N THR A 207 -14.01 13.00 -27.87
CA THR A 207 -14.18 14.46 -27.82
C THR A 207 -15.41 14.94 -28.59
N ASN A 208 -15.80 14.26 -29.66
CA ASN A 208 -17.06 14.54 -30.36
C ASN A 208 -18.27 14.25 -29.46
N LEU A 209 -18.32 13.09 -28.80
CA LEU A 209 -19.45 12.72 -27.93
C LEU A 209 -19.52 13.63 -26.70
N MET A 210 -18.39 14.00 -26.10
CA MET A 210 -18.35 14.94 -24.98
C MET A 210 -18.97 16.31 -25.32
N ARG A 211 -18.93 16.72 -26.59
CA ARG A 211 -19.48 18.00 -27.08
C ARG A 211 -20.92 17.92 -27.58
N THR A 212 -21.32 16.78 -28.12
CA THR A 212 -22.56 16.65 -28.91
C THR A 212 -23.66 15.87 -28.20
N THR A 213 -23.38 15.34 -27.01
CA THR A 213 -24.33 14.55 -26.23
C THR A 213 -24.34 14.98 -24.77
N ASP A 214 -25.48 14.80 -24.11
CA ASP A 214 -25.54 14.84 -22.65
C ASP A 214 -25.04 13.52 -22.07
N TRP A 215 -24.28 13.60 -20.98
CA TRP A 215 -23.79 12.43 -20.27
C TRP A 215 -23.62 12.73 -18.79
N ASP A 216 -23.90 11.75 -17.94
CA ASP A 216 -23.57 11.75 -16.51
C ASP A 216 -22.25 11.00 -16.26
N PHE A 217 -22.01 9.93 -17.03
CA PHE A 217 -20.78 9.14 -17.00
C PHE A 217 -20.15 9.03 -18.39
N MET A 218 -18.83 9.23 -18.49
CA MET A 218 -18.04 9.03 -19.71
C MET A 218 -16.89 8.07 -19.39
N GLY A 219 -16.88 6.89 -20.02
CA GLY A 219 -15.80 5.92 -19.93
C GLY A 219 -15.00 5.86 -21.23
N ILE A 220 -13.69 6.08 -21.16
CA ILE A 220 -12.80 6.05 -22.32
C ILE A 220 -11.63 5.12 -22.01
N TYR A 221 -11.31 4.22 -22.94
CA TYR A 221 -10.15 3.36 -22.84
C TYR A 221 -9.20 3.61 -24.00
N TYR A 222 -7.91 3.69 -23.71
CA TYR A 222 -6.84 3.81 -24.69
C TYR A 222 -5.87 2.64 -24.54
N ASP A 223 -5.66 1.89 -25.62
CA ASP A 223 -4.63 0.84 -25.74
C ASP A 223 -3.27 1.41 -26.20
N LEU A 224 -3.17 2.74 -26.39
CA LEU A 224 -2.00 3.43 -26.92
C LEU A 224 -0.69 3.00 -26.24
N ILE A 225 -0.58 3.25 -24.93
CA ILE A 225 0.68 3.10 -24.22
C ILE A 225 1.13 1.64 -24.25
N ASP A 226 0.25 0.70 -23.91
CA ASP A 226 0.54 -0.73 -23.95
C ASP A 226 1.04 -1.21 -25.33
N HIS A 227 0.29 -0.89 -26.40
CA HIS A 227 0.68 -1.31 -27.75
C HIS A 227 1.99 -0.66 -28.23
N PHE A 228 2.23 0.62 -27.90
CA PHE A 228 3.51 1.27 -28.17
C PHE A 228 4.64 0.62 -27.36
N CYS A 229 4.38 0.20 -26.12
CA CYS A 229 5.36 -0.51 -25.30
C CYS A 229 5.73 -1.84 -25.93
N HIS A 230 4.77 -2.69 -26.31
CA HIS A 230 5.05 -3.95 -26.99
C HIS A 230 5.86 -3.77 -28.29
N ALA A 231 5.62 -2.69 -29.04
CA ALA A 231 6.34 -2.42 -30.28
C ALA A 231 7.77 -1.84 -30.06
N PHE A 232 7.93 -0.90 -29.11
CA PHE A 232 9.11 -0.03 -29.04
C PHE A 232 9.82 0.01 -27.68
N MET A 233 9.29 -0.55 -26.59
CA MET A 233 9.87 -0.45 -25.24
C MET A 233 11.30 -0.99 -25.14
N LYS A 234 11.63 -2.01 -25.95
CA LYS A 234 13.01 -2.55 -26.06
C LYS A 234 14.06 -1.51 -26.48
N PHE A 235 13.65 -0.41 -27.11
CA PHE A 235 14.54 0.67 -27.53
C PHE A 235 14.57 1.84 -26.53
N HIS A 236 13.68 1.88 -25.54
CA HIS A 236 13.65 2.97 -24.57
C HIS A 236 14.92 2.96 -23.69
N PRO A 237 15.50 4.13 -23.36
CA PRO A 237 16.57 4.23 -22.35
C PRO A 237 16.22 3.53 -21.02
N PRO A 238 17.16 2.88 -20.32
CA PRO A 238 18.56 2.69 -20.69
C PRO A 238 18.71 1.69 -21.83
N LYS A 239 19.67 1.93 -22.74
CA LYS A 239 19.94 0.99 -23.84
C LYS A 239 20.34 -0.39 -23.29
N LEU A 240 19.72 -1.45 -23.78
CA LEU A 240 20.14 -2.82 -23.50
C LEU A 240 21.30 -3.25 -24.41
N ALA A 241 22.26 -4.01 -23.88
CA ALA A 241 23.49 -4.39 -24.60
C ALA A 241 23.23 -5.13 -25.93
N ALA A 242 22.19 -5.96 -25.99
CA ALA A 242 21.81 -6.71 -27.19
C ALA A 242 21.05 -5.89 -28.24
N ILE A 243 20.72 -4.63 -27.96
CA ILE A 243 20.06 -3.74 -28.92
C ILE A 243 21.12 -3.03 -29.79
N PRO A 244 21.04 -3.13 -31.13
CA PRO A 244 21.93 -2.41 -32.02
C PRO A 244 21.86 -0.89 -31.83
N GLU A 245 23.02 -0.21 -31.85
CA GLU A 245 23.10 1.24 -31.63
C GLU A 245 22.27 2.05 -32.61
N ASN A 246 22.30 1.68 -33.90
CA ASN A 246 21.51 2.37 -34.93
C ASN A 246 20.00 2.28 -34.66
N LYS A 247 19.50 1.11 -34.25
CA LYS A 247 18.07 0.92 -33.91
C LYS A 247 17.69 1.68 -32.66
N PHE A 248 18.56 1.68 -31.64
CA PHE A 248 18.36 2.46 -30.43
C PHE A 248 18.22 3.96 -30.74
N GLN A 249 19.16 4.53 -31.51
CA GLN A 249 19.13 5.96 -31.84
C GLN A 249 17.91 6.37 -32.69
N LEU A 250 17.32 5.45 -33.45
CA LEU A 250 16.10 5.73 -34.23
C LEU A 250 14.83 5.74 -33.36
N TYR A 251 14.72 4.84 -32.37
CA TYR A 251 13.45 4.55 -31.70
C TYR A 251 13.41 4.87 -30.20
N LYS A 252 14.52 5.31 -29.60
CA LYS A 252 14.61 5.58 -28.15
C LYS A 252 13.56 6.57 -27.62
N ASP A 253 13.11 7.51 -28.45
CA ASP A 253 12.21 8.60 -28.05
C ASP A 253 10.72 8.26 -28.25
N VAL A 254 10.41 7.10 -28.87
CA VAL A 254 9.04 6.72 -29.25
C VAL A 254 8.12 6.58 -28.05
N ILE A 255 8.60 5.95 -26.96
CA ILE A 255 7.76 5.73 -25.77
C ILE A 255 7.47 7.05 -25.06
N GLU A 256 8.47 7.90 -24.84
CA GLU A 256 8.26 9.21 -24.24
C GLU A 256 7.33 10.08 -25.10
N GLY A 257 7.46 10.01 -26.43
CA GLY A 257 6.53 10.62 -27.38
C GLY A 257 5.08 10.13 -27.21
N ALA A 258 4.87 8.83 -27.00
CA ALA A 258 3.54 8.25 -26.76
C ALA A 258 2.89 8.79 -25.49
N TYR A 259 3.63 8.92 -24.39
CA TYR A 259 3.13 9.51 -23.14
C TYR A 259 2.78 11.00 -23.31
N ARG A 260 3.62 11.77 -24.02
CA ARG A 260 3.34 13.18 -24.33
C ARG A 260 2.09 13.34 -25.19
N TYR A 261 1.91 12.49 -26.19
CA TYR A 261 0.72 12.48 -27.03
C TYR A 261 -0.54 12.16 -26.23
N GLN A 262 -0.45 11.19 -25.31
CA GLN A 262 -1.53 10.85 -24.40
C GLN A 262 -1.88 12.03 -23.46
N ASP A 263 -0.89 12.78 -22.98
CA ASP A 263 -1.08 13.99 -22.18
C ASP A 263 -1.76 15.13 -22.96
N MET A 264 -1.39 15.35 -24.22
CA MET A 264 -2.07 16.31 -25.10
C MET A 264 -3.55 15.94 -25.30
N MET A 265 -3.84 14.65 -25.50
CA MET A 265 -5.23 14.19 -25.59
C MET A 265 -5.97 14.36 -24.26
N LEU A 266 -5.30 14.27 -23.11
CA LEU A 266 -5.87 14.55 -21.81
C LEU A 266 -6.19 16.04 -21.66
N GLU A 267 -5.25 16.92 -21.99
CA GLU A 267 -5.44 18.38 -22.00
C GLU A 267 -6.73 18.76 -22.70
N ARG A 268 -6.91 18.28 -23.94
CA ARG A 268 -8.10 18.59 -24.72
C ARG A 268 -9.39 18.09 -24.07
N LYS A 269 -9.37 16.96 -23.39
CA LYS A 269 -10.55 16.44 -22.66
C LYS A 269 -10.85 17.28 -21.42
N LEU A 270 -9.83 17.75 -20.71
CA LEU A 270 -9.99 18.63 -19.55
C LEU A 270 -10.59 19.99 -19.92
N GLU A 271 -10.36 20.48 -21.13
CA GLU A 271 -11.02 21.70 -21.66
C GLU A 271 -12.50 21.52 -22.00
N LEU A 272 -12.96 20.28 -22.16
CA LEU A 272 -14.34 19.96 -22.58
C LEU A 272 -15.26 19.62 -21.41
N ILE A 273 -14.75 19.61 -20.19
CA ILE A 273 -15.52 19.35 -18.97
C ILE A 273 -15.69 20.62 -18.15
N ASP A 274 -16.69 20.62 -17.28
CA ASP A 274 -16.93 21.68 -16.31
C ASP A 274 -16.22 21.40 -14.97
N GLU A 275 -16.17 22.41 -14.09
CA GLU A 275 -15.56 22.29 -12.75
C GLU A 275 -16.33 21.32 -11.82
N ASP A 276 -17.57 20.98 -12.18
CA ASP A 276 -18.42 20.03 -11.44
C ASP A 276 -18.16 18.56 -11.85
N THR A 277 -17.27 18.32 -12.81
CA THR A 277 -16.93 16.98 -13.30
C THR A 277 -15.74 16.40 -12.53
N THR A 278 -15.92 15.21 -11.97
CA THR A 278 -14.79 14.42 -11.43
C THR A 278 -14.11 13.65 -12.55
N VAL A 279 -12.80 13.80 -12.68
CA VAL A 279 -11.95 13.08 -13.63
C VAL A 279 -11.15 12.02 -12.89
N ILE A 280 -11.10 10.81 -13.43
CA ILE A 280 -10.25 9.71 -12.98
C ILE A 280 -9.41 9.26 -14.17
N VAL A 281 -8.08 9.32 -14.05
CA VAL A 281 -7.12 8.73 -14.98
C VAL A 281 -6.46 7.55 -14.28
N MET A 282 -6.50 6.37 -14.89
CA MET A 282 -5.97 5.16 -14.28
C MET A 282 -5.33 4.21 -15.29
N SER A 283 -4.53 3.28 -14.78
CA SER A 283 -4.00 2.14 -15.54
C SER A 283 -4.28 0.83 -14.82
N ASP A 284 -4.46 -0.24 -15.58
CA ASP A 284 -4.64 -1.61 -15.11
C ASP A 284 -3.34 -2.26 -14.63
N HIS A 285 -2.21 -1.91 -15.24
CA HIS A 285 -0.87 -2.30 -14.80
C HIS A 285 0.19 -1.27 -15.21
N GLY A 286 1.43 -1.51 -14.84
CA GLY A 286 2.58 -0.77 -15.38
C GLY A 286 3.31 -1.57 -16.45
N TYR A 287 4.45 -1.07 -16.92
CA TYR A 287 5.27 -1.73 -17.94
C TYR A 287 6.77 -1.62 -17.60
N GLU A 288 7.51 -2.72 -17.70
CA GLU A 288 8.93 -2.75 -17.39
C GLU A 288 9.75 -1.92 -18.38
N SER A 289 10.30 -0.81 -17.91
CA SER A 289 11.11 0.14 -18.69
C SER A 289 12.60 0.11 -18.36
N GLY A 290 13.02 -0.74 -17.43
CA GLY A 290 14.40 -0.81 -16.97
C GLY A 290 15.26 -1.84 -17.70
N HIS A 291 16.31 -2.28 -17.00
CA HIS A 291 17.25 -3.29 -17.50
C HIS A 291 16.66 -4.70 -17.57
N ARG A 292 15.44 -4.94 -17.03
CA ARG A 292 14.79 -6.25 -16.95
C ARG A 292 13.91 -6.60 -18.17
N ARG A 293 13.84 -5.71 -19.18
CA ARG A 293 13.03 -5.92 -20.38
C ARG A 293 13.40 -7.22 -21.11
N ILE A 294 12.38 -7.93 -21.56
CA ILE A 294 12.52 -9.25 -22.16
C ILE A 294 12.74 -9.09 -23.66
N LEU A 295 13.99 -9.23 -24.10
CA LEU A 295 14.32 -9.06 -25.53
C LEU A 295 13.84 -10.22 -26.41
N LYS A 296 13.71 -11.40 -25.84
CA LYS A 296 13.23 -12.61 -26.52
C LYS A 296 12.19 -13.27 -25.63
N MET A 297 10.92 -13.09 -26.02
CA MET A 297 9.79 -13.61 -25.27
C MET A 297 9.85 -15.14 -25.19
N PRO A 298 9.59 -15.74 -24.01
CA PRO A 298 9.43 -17.18 -23.92
C PRO A 298 8.20 -17.63 -24.72
N LYS A 299 8.25 -18.84 -25.27
CA LYS A 299 7.21 -19.39 -26.15
C LYS A 299 6.11 -20.07 -25.35
N TYR A 300 5.27 -19.31 -24.66
CA TYR A 300 4.04 -19.81 -24.04
C TYR A 300 2.92 -18.76 -24.07
N PRO A 301 1.63 -19.16 -23.98
CA PRO A 301 0.49 -18.26 -24.08
C PRO A 301 0.53 -17.11 -23.07
N ALA A 302 0.18 -15.91 -23.52
CA ALA A 302 0.17 -14.67 -22.74
C ALA A 302 1.53 -14.32 -22.09
N ALA A 303 2.65 -14.77 -22.67
CA ALA A 303 3.98 -14.35 -22.28
C ALA A 303 4.20 -12.82 -22.27
N PRO A 304 3.57 -11.99 -23.12
CA PRO A 304 3.71 -10.53 -23.04
C PRO A 304 3.37 -9.95 -21.66
N ALA A 305 2.47 -10.60 -20.91
CA ALA A 305 2.13 -10.20 -19.55
C ALA A 305 3.32 -10.23 -18.56
N LEU A 306 4.45 -10.89 -18.91
CA LEU A 306 5.68 -10.87 -18.11
C LEU A 306 6.42 -9.52 -18.15
N GLU A 307 6.16 -8.70 -19.17
CA GLU A 307 6.72 -7.36 -19.27
C GLU A 307 5.95 -6.36 -18.40
N HIS A 308 4.80 -6.76 -17.85
CA HIS A 308 3.93 -5.88 -17.08
C HIS A 308 4.43 -5.76 -15.64
N ARG A 309 4.27 -4.56 -15.07
CA ARG A 309 4.56 -4.29 -13.66
C ARG A 309 3.28 -4.36 -12.83
N ASN A 310 3.42 -4.72 -11.56
CA ASN A 310 2.27 -4.95 -10.67
C ASN A 310 1.48 -3.68 -10.30
N PHE A 311 2.00 -2.49 -10.63
CA PHE A 311 1.38 -1.22 -10.31
C PHE A 311 1.23 -0.36 -11.56
N GLY A 312 -0.01 0.02 -11.85
CA GLY A 312 -0.34 1.11 -12.76
C GLY A 312 -0.48 2.45 -12.02
N ILE A 313 -0.98 3.45 -12.72
CA ILE A 313 -1.25 4.79 -12.15
C ILE A 313 -2.69 4.96 -11.69
N PHE A 314 -2.89 5.89 -10.77
CA PHE A 314 -4.19 6.48 -10.44
C PHE A 314 -4.02 7.99 -10.22
N VAL A 315 -4.88 8.79 -10.82
CA VAL A 315 -5.04 10.22 -10.58
C VAL A 315 -6.53 10.53 -10.59
N ALA A 316 -7.01 11.26 -9.58
CA ALA A 316 -8.39 11.72 -9.56
C ALA A 316 -8.46 13.18 -9.11
N ALA A 317 -9.29 13.98 -9.77
CA ALA A 317 -9.54 15.38 -9.39
C ALA A 317 -10.98 15.76 -9.69
N GLY A 318 -11.58 16.60 -8.87
CA GLY A 318 -12.97 17.02 -9.04
C GLY A 318 -13.58 17.54 -7.74
N PRO A 319 -14.89 17.80 -7.73
CA PRO A 319 -15.59 18.21 -6.52
C PRO A 319 -15.42 17.18 -5.40
N LYS A 320 -15.14 17.66 -4.18
CA LYS A 320 -14.96 16.85 -2.95
C LYS A 320 -13.79 15.87 -2.97
N ILE A 321 -12.92 15.91 -4.00
CA ILE A 321 -11.68 15.14 -4.02
C ILE A 321 -10.59 15.98 -3.37
N LYS A 322 -9.78 15.36 -2.51
CA LYS A 322 -8.64 16.03 -1.87
C LYS A 322 -7.66 16.56 -2.90
N LYS A 323 -6.85 17.55 -2.52
CA LYS A 323 -5.96 18.27 -3.42
C LYS A 323 -4.49 18.09 -3.03
N ALA A 324 -3.66 17.85 -4.04
CA ALA A 324 -2.21 17.66 -3.92
C ALA A 324 -1.82 16.55 -2.92
N GLU A 325 -2.61 15.48 -2.83
CA GLU A 325 -2.38 14.39 -1.88
C GLU A 325 -2.01 13.08 -2.58
N LYS A 326 -1.00 12.39 -2.03
CA LYS A 326 -0.65 11.04 -2.47
C LYS A 326 -1.55 10.03 -1.76
N VAL A 327 -2.22 9.17 -2.52
CA VAL A 327 -3.08 8.09 -2.01
C VAL A 327 -2.40 6.73 -2.20
N PHE A 328 -2.76 5.79 -1.33
CA PHE A 328 -2.10 4.49 -1.23
C PHE A 328 -3.12 3.37 -1.13
N GLY A 329 -2.77 2.20 -1.65
CA GLY A 329 -3.53 0.97 -1.43
C GLY A 329 -4.76 0.76 -2.30
N LEU A 330 -4.86 1.49 -3.40
CA LEU A 330 -5.95 1.34 -4.37
C LEU A 330 -5.72 0.10 -5.22
N GLY A 331 -6.77 -0.70 -5.40
CA GLY A 331 -6.83 -1.78 -6.39
C GLY A 331 -7.82 -1.50 -7.51
N LEU A 332 -7.61 -2.11 -8.68
CA LEU A 332 -8.48 -1.92 -9.85
C LEU A 332 -9.97 -2.17 -9.57
N ILE A 333 -10.24 -3.17 -8.74
CA ILE A 333 -11.60 -3.56 -8.36
C ILE A 333 -12.30 -2.48 -7.52
N ASP A 334 -11.57 -1.54 -6.93
CA ASP A 334 -12.11 -0.47 -6.09
C ASP A 334 -12.76 0.66 -6.92
N VAL A 335 -12.50 0.72 -8.22
CA VAL A 335 -12.97 1.81 -9.10
C VAL A 335 -14.49 1.84 -9.21
N ALA A 336 -15.13 0.71 -9.56
CA ALA A 336 -16.59 0.64 -9.66
C ALA A 336 -17.33 1.01 -8.36
N PRO A 337 -17.05 0.40 -7.19
CA PRO A 337 -17.73 0.78 -5.95
C PRO A 337 -17.48 2.24 -5.58
N THR A 338 -16.30 2.78 -5.88
CA THR A 338 -15.99 4.20 -5.65
C THR A 338 -16.84 5.11 -6.54
N ILE A 339 -16.98 4.81 -7.82
CA ILE A 339 -17.82 5.60 -8.73
C ILE A 339 -19.29 5.48 -8.33
N LEU A 340 -19.82 4.31 -7.97
CA LEU A 340 -21.19 4.18 -7.46
C LEU A 340 -21.42 5.09 -6.24
N HIS A 341 -20.45 5.13 -5.32
CA HIS A 341 -20.49 6.03 -4.18
C HIS A 341 -20.53 7.51 -4.58
N MET A 342 -19.77 7.94 -5.60
CA MET A 342 -19.81 9.31 -6.12
C MET A 342 -21.21 9.70 -6.65
N PHE A 343 -21.96 8.73 -7.18
CA PHE A 343 -23.33 8.92 -7.63
C PHE A 343 -24.39 8.81 -6.52
N ASN A 344 -23.97 8.59 -5.26
CA ASN A 344 -24.84 8.23 -4.14
C ASN A 344 -25.70 6.99 -4.41
N LEU A 345 -25.15 6.03 -5.16
CA LEU A 345 -25.77 4.73 -5.39
C LEU A 345 -25.18 3.69 -4.42
N PRO A 346 -25.97 2.72 -3.95
CA PRO A 346 -25.48 1.71 -3.04
C PRO A 346 -24.47 0.77 -3.71
N VAL A 347 -23.48 0.34 -2.94
CA VAL A 347 -22.47 -0.63 -3.34
C VAL A 347 -22.98 -2.05 -3.11
N GLY A 348 -22.74 -2.95 -4.07
CA GLY A 348 -23.09 -4.37 -3.90
C GLY A 348 -22.19 -5.03 -2.86
N LYS A 349 -22.76 -5.73 -1.87
CA LYS A 349 -21.98 -6.56 -0.92
C LYS A 349 -21.21 -7.69 -1.59
N ASP A 350 -21.63 -8.06 -2.80
CA ASP A 350 -20.98 -9.05 -3.64
C ASP A 350 -19.88 -8.48 -4.56
N MET A 351 -19.65 -7.16 -4.56
CA MET A 351 -18.44 -6.56 -5.13
C MET A 351 -17.24 -6.89 -4.25
N ASP A 352 -16.13 -7.30 -4.86
CA ASP A 352 -14.90 -7.60 -4.13
C ASP A 352 -14.10 -6.33 -3.81
N GLY A 353 -14.28 -5.28 -4.63
CA GLY A 353 -13.67 -3.98 -4.40
C GLY A 353 -14.33 -3.20 -3.28
N LYS A 354 -13.59 -2.21 -2.78
CA LYS A 354 -14.02 -1.29 -1.71
C LYS A 354 -14.12 0.13 -2.24
N VAL A 355 -14.90 0.96 -1.55
CA VAL A 355 -14.92 2.40 -1.81
C VAL A 355 -13.60 2.99 -1.32
N ALA A 356 -12.89 3.70 -2.20
CA ALA A 356 -11.67 4.43 -1.89
C ALA A 356 -11.99 5.72 -1.11
N LEU A 357 -12.41 5.59 0.14
CA LEU A 357 -12.88 6.71 0.98
C LEU A 357 -11.79 7.78 1.20
N GLU A 358 -10.52 7.41 1.11
CA GLU A 358 -9.37 8.27 1.34
C GLU A 358 -9.18 9.37 0.30
N ILE A 359 -9.80 9.24 -0.89
CA ILE A 359 -9.68 10.24 -1.96
C ILE A 359 -10.57 11.46 -1.69
N PHE A 360 -11.56 11.33 -0.81
CA PHE A 360 -12.55 12.38 -0.54
C PHE A 360 -12.11 13.31 0.58
N GLU A 361 -12.42 14.60 0.46
CA GLU A 361 -12.24 15.61 1.53
C GLU A 361 -13.09 15.27 2.76
N GLU A 362 -14.35 14.88 2.52
CA GLU A 362 -15.28 14.37 3.53
C GLU A 362 -15.89 13.05 3.03
N ALA A 363 -15.59 11.97 3.74
CA ALA A 363 -16.07 10.63 3.40
C ALA A 363 -17.48 10.40 3.97
N ASN A 364 -18.47 10.25 3.08
CA ASN A 364 -19.82 9.86 3.48
C ASN A 364 -19.87 8.37 3.83
N LYS A 365 -20.88 7.99 4.61
CA LYS A 365 -21.18 6.58 4.87
C LYS A 365 -21.46 5.86 3.55
N VAL A 366 -20.90 4.66 3.40
CA VAL A 366 -21.18 3.80 2.25
C VAL A 366 -22.49 3.06 2.48
N ASP A 367 -23.43 3.24 1.55
CA ASP A 367 -24.66 2.47 1.50
C ASP A 367 -24.45 1.15 0.75
N TYR A 368 -25.13 0.09 1.19
CA TYR A 368 -24.94 -1.24 0.65
C TYR A 368 -26.28 -1.90 0.27
N ILE A 369 -26.25 -2.66 -0.82
CA ILE A 369 -27.29 -3.61 -1.21
C ILE A 369 -26.71 -5.03 -1.31
N GLU A 370 -27.56 -6.05 -1.33
CA GLU A 370 -27.09 -7.44 -1.46
C GLU A 370 -26.33 -7.68 -2.77
N SER A 371 -26.88 -7.25 -3.91
CA SER A 371 -26.26 -7.36 -5.23
C SER A 371 -27.07 -6.60 -6.27
N TRP A 372 -26.39 -5.88 -7.17
CA TRP A 372 -27.03 -5.28 -8.35
C TRP A 372 -27.52 -6.33 -9.35
N ASP A 373 -26.94 -7.53 -9.39
CA ASP A 373 -27.37 -8.60 -10.31
C ASP A 373 -28.68 -9.28 -9.87
N LYS A 374 -29.11 -9.05 -8.63
CA LYS A 374 -30.40 -9.56 -8.10
C LYS A 374 -31.56 -8.58 -8.31
N ILE A 375 -31.28 -7.35 -8.73
CA ILE A 375 -32.31 -6.33 -8.96
C ILE A 375 -32.96 -6.56 -10.31
N GLN A 376 -34.30 -6.51 -10.36
CA GLN A 376 -35.06 -6.55 -11.61
C GLN A 376 -35.20 -5.16 -12.21
N GLY A 377 -35.19 -5.06 -13.54
CA GLY A 377 -35.34 -3.81 -14.27
C GLY A 377 -34.67 -3.87 -15.64
N ASP A 378 -34.72 -2.75 -16.38
CA ASP A 378 -33.94 -2.58 -17.59
C ASP A 378 -32.50 -2.16 -17.22
N PHE A 379 -31.52 -2.84 -17.79
CA PHE A 379 -30.09 -2.63 -17.55
C PHE A 379 -29.33 -2.39 -18.87
N GLY A 380 -30.04 -2.25 -19.99
CA GLY A 380 -29.43 -2.05 -21.31
C GLY A 380 -28.53 -3.20 -21.72
N GLU A 381 -28.93 -4.44 -21.47
CA GLU A 381 -28.18 -5.67 -21.76
C GLU A 381 -28.71 -6.35 -23.05
N HIS A 382 -27.88 -7.13 -23.75
CA HIS A 382 -28.36 -7.95 -24.86
C HIS A 382 -29.11 -9.19 -24.34
N LEU A 383 -30.41 -9.30 -24.63
CA LEU A 383 -31.28 -10.38 -24.14
C LEU A 383 -31.05 -11.74 -24.84
N ASN A 384 -30.66 -11.74 -26.11
CA ASN A 384 -30.33 -12.96 -26.87
C ASN A 384 -28.81 -13.11 -27.02
N LYS A 385 -28.18 -13.92 -26.16
CA LYS A 385 -26.75 -14.25 -26.27
C LYS A 385 -26.44 -15.29 -27.36
N GLU A 386 -27.45 -16.05 -27.80
CA GLU A 386 -27.31 -17.17 -28.76
C GLU A 386 -27.22 -16.70 -30.23
N ASP A 387 -27.81 -15.54 -30.57
CA ASP A 387 -27.94 -15.08 -31.97
C ASP A 387 -26.69 -14.35 -32.53
N GLN A 388 -25.59 -14.28 -31.77
CA GLN A 388 -24.40 -13.54 -32.18
C GLN A 388 -23.12 -14.34 -31.94
N LEU A 389 -22.97 -15.44 -32.70
CA LEU A 389 -21.66 -16.01 -33.02
C LEU A 389 -20.90 -15.00 -33.90
N LEU A 390 -20.37 -13.96 -33.27
CA LEU A 390 -19.51 -12.98 -33.92
C LEU A 390 -18.09 -13.56 -33.94
N SER A 391 -17.76 -14.23 -35.03
CA SER A 391 -16.38 -14.57 -35.37
C SER A 391 -15.63 -13.26 -35.67
N ASP A 392 -14.62 -12.95 -34.86
CA ASP A 392 -13.77 -11.76 -35.03
C ASP A 392 -12.34 -12.19 -35.34
N GLU A 393 -12.14 -12.62 -36.59
CA GLU A 393 -10.85 -13.09 -37.12
C GLU A 393 -9.77 -12.02 -37.02
N GLU A 394 -10.12 -10.73 -37.14
CA GLU A 394 -9.17 -9.63 -37.08
C GLU A 394 -8.61 -9.45 -35.67
N THR A 395 -9.47 -9.54 -34.65
CA THR A 395 -9.06 -9.51 -33.24
C THR A 395 -8.25 -10.74 -32.86
N MET A 396 -8.66 -11.93 -33.32
CA MET A 396 -7.87 -13.15 -33.14
C MET A 396 -6.47 -12.97 -33.73
N LYS A 397 -6.38 -12.46 -34.97
CA LYS A 397 -5.11 -12.21 -35.63
C LYS A 397 -4.25 -11.19 -34.86
N GLN A 398 -4.84 -10.12 -34.37
CA GLN A 398 -4.12 -9.13 -33.55
C GLN A 398 -3.56 -9.75 -32.28
N LEU A 399 -4.36 -10.53 -31.54
CA LEU A 399 -3.92 -11.21 -30.32
C LEU A 399 -2.77 -12.19 -30.59
N ILE A 400 -2.78 -12.87 -31.75
CA ILE A 400 -1.69 -13.75 -32.21
C ILE A 400 -0.44 -12.93 -32.55
N GLU A 401 -0.58 -11.83 -33.30
CA GLU A 401 0.53 -10.95 -33.70
C GLU A 401 1.23 -10.32 -32.49
N LEU A 402 0.48 -9.97 -31.45
CA LEU A 402 0.99 -9.45 -30.17
C LEU A 402 1.53 -10.55 -29.25
N GLY A 403 1.25 -11.83 -29.54
CA GLY A 403 1.71 -12.96 -28.74
C GLY A 403 0.89 -13.23 -27.47
N TYR A 404 -0.29 -12.62 -27.32
CA TYR A 404 -1.18 -12.90 -26.19
C TYR A 404 -1.80 -14.29 -26.28
N ILE A 405 -2.09 -14.76 -27.49
CA ILE A 405 -2.58 -16.12 -27.75
C ILE A 405 -1.71 -16.81 -28.80
N ASP A 406 -1.58 -18.12 -28.68
CA ASP A 406 -1.02 -18.92 -29.76
C ASP A 406 -1.98 -18.98 -30.95
N LYS A 407 -1.44 -19.21 -32.15
CA LYS A 407 -2.29 -19.57 -33.30
C LYS A 407 -3.13 -20.79 -32.89
N PRO A 408 -4.47 -20.72 -33.01
CA PRO A 408 -5.33 -21.87 -32.72
C PRO A 408 -4.91 -23.09 -33.54
N ASP A 409 -5.09 -24.27 -32.94
CA ASP A 409 -4.84 -25.53 -33.64
C ASP A 409 -5.83 -25.67 -34.81
N ASP A 410 -5.34 -26.11 -35.98
CA ASP A 410 -6.21 -26.35 -37.13
C ASP A 410 -7.30 -27.41 -36.80
N ASN A 411 -7.08 -28.27 -35.78
CA ASN A 411 -8.13 -29.12 -35.21
C ASN A 411 -8.95 -28.38 -34.14
N VAL A 412 -10.23 -28.14 -34.46
CA VAL A 412 -11.20 -27.44 -33.59
C VAL A 412 -11.34 -28.07 -32.21
N GLU A 413 -11.39 -29.41 -32.11
CA GLU A 413 -11.52 -30.10 -30.82
C GLU A 413 -10.30 -29.86 -29.93
N ILE A 414 -9.11 -29.82 -30.54
CA ILE A 414 -7.86 -29.50 -29.83
C ILE A 414 -7.84 -28.03 -29.41
N ALA A 415 -8.25 -27.11 -30.28
CA ALA A 415 -8.33 -25.68 -29.95
C ALA A 415 -9.30 -25.41 -28.79
N VAL A 416 -10.48 -26.06 -28.81
CA VAL A 416 -11.47 -26.01 -27.72
C VAL A 416 -10.93 -26.62 -26.44
N LEU A 417 -10.24 -27.77 -26.52
CA LEU A 417 -9.63 -28.43 -25.37
C LEU A 417 -8.56 -27.55 -24.70
N LYS A 418 -7.63 -26.98 -25.50
CA LYS A 418 -6.59 -26.07 -25.01
C LYS A 418 -7.19 -24.86 -24.31
N THR A 419 -8.13 -24.19 -24.98
CA THR A 419 -8.82 -23.01 -24.44
C THR A 419 -9.54 -23.33 -23.12
N ASN A 420 -10.23 -24.47 -23.04
CA ASN A 420 -10.87 -24.91 -21.79
C ASN A 420 -9.87 -25.15 -20.64
N CYS A 421 -8.70 -25.73 -20.94
CA CYS A 421 -7.65 -25.92 -19.94
C CYS A 421 -7.08 -24.57 -19.47
N ASP A 422 -6.82 -23.64 -20.40
CA ASP A 422 -6.29 -22.32 -20.10
C ASP A 422 -7.26 -21.50 -19.25
N LEU A 423 -8.56 -21.48 -19.58
CA LEU A 423 -9.58 -20.79 -18.79
C LEU A 423 -9.68 -21.34 -17.36
N LYS A 424 -9.60 -22.67 -17.20
CA LYS A 424 -9.56 -23.31 -15.86
C LYS A 424 -8.31 -22.94 -15.10
N HIS A 425 -7.15 -22.93 -15.76
CA HIS A 425 -5.89 -22.53 -15.16
C HIS A 425 -5.92 -21.06 -14.73
N ASN A 426 -6.47 -20.17 -15.56
CA ASN A 426 -6.66 -18.76 -15.26
C ASN A 426 -7.56 -18.58 -14.04
N LEU A 427 -8.65 -19.33 -13.94
CA LEU A 427 -9.51 -19.36 -12.75
C LEU A 427 -8.77 -19.84 -11.49
N ALA A 428 -7.93 -20.87 -11.61
CA ALA A 428 -7.10 -21.32 -10.50
C ALA A 428 -6.11 -20.23 -10.04
N ARG A 429 -5.53 -19.45 -10.97
CA ARG A 429 -4.65 -18.32 -10.66
C ARG A 429 -5.39 -17.15 -10.01
N VAL A 430 -6.65 -16.92 -10.38
CA VAL A 430 -7.53 -15.96 -9.69
C VAL A 430 -7.75 -16.37 -8.23
N TYR A 431 -8.07 -17.64 -7.97
CA TYR A 431 -8.18 -18.17 -6.60
C TYR A 431 -6.85 -18.10 -5.85
N LEU A 432 -5.72 -18.37 -6.51
CA LEU A 432 -4.38 -18.20 -5.96
C LEU A 432 -4.13 -16.76 -5.51
N GLY A 433 -4.49 -15.77 -6.34
CA GLY A 433 -4.42 -14.34 -6.02
C GLY A 433 -5.29 -13.96 -4.82
N LYS A 434 -6.48 -14.56 -4.69
CA LYS A 434 -7.39 -14.41 -3.55
C LYS A 434 -6.95 -15.21 -2.31
N LYS A 435 -5.86 -15.98 -2.40
CA LYS A 435 -5.37 -16.91 -1.36
C LYS A 435 -6.38 -18.01 -1.01
N ASP A 436 -7.30 -18.34 -1.92
CA ASP A 436 -8.21 -19.49 -1.83
C ASP A 436 -7.50 -20.74 -2.39
N PHE A 437 -6.53 -21.25 -1.62
CA PHE A 437 -5.68 -22.36 -2.06
C PHE A 437 -6.44 -23.67 -2.23
N GLU A 438 -7.53 -23.88 -1.48
CA GLU A 438 -8.40 -25.05 -1.60
C GLU A 438 -8.99 -25.15 -3.01
N LYS A 439 -9.67 -24.09 -3.48
CA LYS A 439 -10.25 -24.09 -4.84
C LYS A 439 -9.18 -24.10 -5.92
N ALA A 440 -8.09 -23.37 -5.75
CA ALA A 440 -6.98 -23.39 -6.70
C ALA A 440 -6.40 -24.81 -6.86
N LYS A 441 -6.10 -25.50 -5.74
CA LYS A 441 -5.61 -26.89 -5.75
C LYS A 441 -6.60 -27.83 -6.42
N ALA A 442 -7.90 -27.74 -6.11
CA ALA A 442 -8.91 -28.62 -6.69
C ALA A 442 -8.91 -28.57 -8.23
N ILE A 443 -8.82 -27.36 -8.81
CA ILE A 443 -8.75 -27.18 -10.26
C ILE A 443 -7.41 -27.70 -10.81
N LEU A 444 -6.29 -27.28 -10.21
CA LEU A 444 -4.95 -27.64 -10.70
C LEU A 444 -4.69 -29.14 -10.63
N LEU A 445 -5.12 -29.82 -9.55
CA LEU A 445 -5.02 -31.26 -9.40
C LEU A 445 -5.82 -31.97 -10.50
N THR A 446 -7.03 -31.51 -10.79
CA THR A 446 -7.84 -32.05 -11.89
C THR A 446 -7.14 -31.91 -13.24
N LEU A 447 -6.49 -30.76 -13.50
CA LEU A 447 -5.75 -30.52 -14.73
C LEU A 447 -4.50 -31.41 -14.84
N VAL A 448 -3.77 -31.67 -13.75
CA VAL A 448 -2.55 -32.50 -13.82
C VAL A 448 -2.86 -34.00 -13.84
N THR A 449 -3.94 -34.46 -13.21
CA THR A 449 -4.32 -35.90 -13.19
C THR A 449 -5.03 -36.34 -14.46
N LYS A 450 -5.74 -35.44 -15.16
CA LYS A 450 -6.45 -35.79 -16.39
C LYS A 450 -5.48 -36.28 -17.48
N GLU A 451 -5.87 -37.34 -18.19
CA GLU A 451 -5.19 -37.77 -19.40
C GLU A 451 -5.63 -36.90 -20.59
N TYR A 452 -4.66 -36.49 -21.39
CA TYR A 452 -4.88 -35.65 -22.56
C TYR A 452 -4.36 -36.35 -23.81
N PRO A 453 -4.96 -36.07 -24.98
CA PRO A 453 -4.45 -36.58 -26.23
C PRO A 453 -2.98 -36.19 -26.44
N VAL A 454 -2.29 -36.99 -27.24
CA VAL A 454 -0.91 -36.75 -27.67
C VAL A 454 -0.89 -36.40 -29.15
N TYR A 455 0.11 -35.64 -29.57
CA TYR A 455 0.35 -35.39 -30.98
C TYR A 455 0.75 -36.69 -31.69
N SER A 456 0.03 -37.07 -32.74
CA SER A 456 0.32 -38.25 -33.55
C SER A 456 1.15 -37.86 -34.78
N GLU A 457 1.59 -38.85 -35.58
CA GLU A 457 2.22 -38.56 -36.88
C GLU A 457 1.31 -37.77 -37.83
N SER A 458 -0.01 -37.92 -37.72
CA SER A 458 -0.95 -37.13 -38.51
C SER A 458 -1.03 -35.68 -38.05
N SER A 459 -0.73 -35.37 -36.79
CA SER A 459 -0.64 -33.99 -36.29
C SER A 459 0.52 -33.21 -36.94
N PHE A 460 1.59 -33.89 -37.34
CA PHE A 460 2.77 -33.29 -38.00
C PHE A 460 2.67 -33.31 -39.54
N LYS A 461 1.46 -33.13 -40.08
CA LYS A 461 1.20 -33.01 -41.53
C LYS A 461 0.50 -31.68 -41.84
N GLY A 462 0.62 -31.20 -43.08
CA GLY A 462 -0.03 -29.96 -43.53
C GLY A 462 0.50 -28.70 -42.84
N LYS A 463 -0.35 -27.67 -42.70
CA LYS A 463 0.03 -26.34 -42.18
C LYS A 463 0.39 -26.33 -40.68
N ASN A 464 0.01 -27.37 -39.93
CA ASN A 464 0.32 -27.51 -38.50
C ASN A 464 1.74 -28.01 -38.22
N LYS A 465 2.39 -28.69 -39.18
CA LYS A 465 3.74 -29.26 -39.00
C LYS A 465 4.74 -28.18 -38.60
N ASP A 466 4.84 -27.12 -39.39
CA ASP A 466 5.80 -26.04 -39.18
C ASP A 466 5.56 -25.33 -37.84
N VAL A 467 4.30 -25.22 -37.40
CA VAL A 467 3.94 -24.58 -36.12
C VAL A 467 4.40 -25.45 -34.95
N LEU A 468 4.02 -26.73 -34.96
CA LEU A 468 4.37 -27.68 -33.90
C LEU A 468 5.88 -27.88 -33.80
N GLU A 469 6.59 -27.99 -34.93
CA GLU A 469 8.05 -28.11 -34.97
C GLU A 469 8.74 -26.83 -34.48
N ARG A 470 8.28 -25.64 -34.88
CA ARG A 470 8.81 -24.36 -34.36
C ARG A 470 8.56 -24.16 -32.87
N GLN A 471 7.49 -24.74 -32.35
CA GLN A 471 7.16 -24.77 -30.92
C GLN A 471 7.91 -25.88 -30.17
N GLY A 472 8.62 -26.77 -30.89
CA GLY A 472 9.44 -27.83 -30.29
C GLY A 472 8.64 -29.05 -29.83
N TYR A 473 7.39 -29.20 -30.26
CA TYR A 473 6.59 -30.40 -30.01
C TYR A 473 7.08 -31.57 -30.88
N LYS A 474 6.95 -32.78 -30.35
CA LYS A 474 7.26 -34.03 -31.03
C LYS A 474 6.07 -34.98 -31.02
N VAL A 475 6.07 -35.96 -31.92
CA VAL A 475 5.11 -37.07 -31.88
C VAL A 475 5.20 -37.76 -30.52
N GLY A 476 4.05 -37.99 -29.89
CA GLY A 476 3.91 -38.54 -28.55
C GLY A 476 3.91 -37.49 -27.42
N ASP A 477 4.22 -36.22 -27.70
CA ASP A 477 4.04 -35.16 -26.71
C ASP A 477 2.55 -34.94 -26.42
N SER A 478 2.21 -34.70 -25.15
CA SER A 478 0.85 -34.30 -24.79
C SER A 478 0.49 -32.96 -25.43
N VAL A 479 -0.74 -32.87 -25.92
CA VAL A 479 -1.32 -31.65 -26.51
C VAL A 479 -1.46 -30.54 -25.46
N ILE A 480 -1.59 -30.90 -24.18
CA ILE A 480 -1.67 -29.96 -23.05
C ILE A 480 -0.35 -29.97 -22.29
N ASP A 481 0.25 -28.78 -22.15
CA ASP A 481 1.40 -28.61 -21.28
C ASP A 481 0.96 -28.52 -19.80
N LYS A 482 1.42 -29.49 -19.00
CA LYS A 482 1.11 -29.56 -17.57
C LYS A 482 2.10 -28.76 -16.72
N ILE A 483 3.21 -28.27 -17.28
CA ILE A 483 4.25 -27.56 -16.53
C ILE A 483 3.68 -26.34 -15.78
N PRO A 484 2.91 -25.44 -16.42
CA PRO A 484 2.34 -24.28 -15.71
C PRO A 484 1.48 -24.68 -14.51
N PHE A 485 0.73 -25.78 -14.61
CA PHE A 485 -0.12 -26.25 -13.53
C PHE A 485 0.70 -26.76 -12.34
N TYR A 486 1.80 -27.48 -12.61
CA TYR A 486 2.72 -27.92 -11.55
C TYR A 486 3.49 -26.76 -10.91
N MET A 487 3.80 -25.69 -11.66
CA MET A 487 4.42 -24.48 -11.11
C MET A 487 3.50 -23.78 -10.10
N ASP A 488 2.20 -23.71 -10.39
CA ASP A 488 1.24 -23.15 -9.45
C ASP A 488 0.98 -24.08 -8.26
N LEU A 489 0.93 -25.40 -8.47
CA LEU A 489 0.88 -26.36 -7.36
C LEU A 489 2.10 -26.27 -6.44
N LEU A 490 3.30 -26.11 -7.02
CA LEU A 490 4.52 -25.85 -6.26
C LEU A 490 4.40 -24.53 -5.48
N THR A 491 3.89 -23.47 -6.11
CA THR A 491 3.68 -22.18 -5.46
C THR A 491 2.72 -22.28 -4.27
N ILE A 492 1.64 -23.06 -4.40
CA ILE A 492 0.70 -23.34 -3.31
C ILE A 492 1.39 -24.12 -2.19
N ALA A 493 2.06 -25.23 -2.50
CA ALA A 493 2.76 -26.04 -1.51
C ALA A 493 3.78 -25.21 -0.70
N LEU A 494 4.55 -24.35 -1.37
CA LEU A 494 5.50 -23.44 -0.71
C LEU A 494 4.81 -22.38 0.15
N SER A 495 3.61 -21.93 -0.24
CA SER A 495 2.83 -20.95 0.51
C SER A 495 2.18 -21.56 1.76
N GLU A 496 1.73 -22.81 1.67
CA GLU A 496 1.21 -23.61 2.78
C GLU A 496 2.32 -24.20 3.66
N LYS A 497 3.59 -24.06 3.26
CA LYS A 497 4.79 -24.62 3.90
C LYS A 497 4.81 -26.17 3.90
N ASP A 498 4.12 -26.79 2.96
CA ASP A 498 4.23 -28.23 2.69
C ASP A 498 5.46 -28.48 1.80
N TYR A 499 6.63 -28.58 2.44
CA TYR A 499 7.91 -28.71 1.76
C TYR A 499 8.10 -30.09 1.12
N ASP A 500 7.45 -31.13 1.63
CA ASP A 500 7.52 -32.49 1.07
C ASP A 500 6.75 -32.56 -0.25
N LEU A 501 5.55 -31.99 -0.27
CA LEU A 501 4.77 -31.86 -1.49
C LEU A 501 5.44 -30.91 -2.49
N GLY A 502 6.02 -29.81 -2.00
CA GLY A 502 6.85 -28.92 -2.80
C GLY A 502 8.02 -29.64 -3.47
N GLU A 503 8.75 -30.48 -2.73
CA GLU A 503 9.84 -31.29 -3.28
C GLU A 503 9.34 -32.30 -4.32
N LYS A 504 8.18 -32.93 -4.09
CA LYS A 504 7.54 -33.82 -5.06
C LYS A 504 7.23 -33.10 -6.38
N TYR A 505 6.59 -31.94 -6.33
CA TYR A 505 6.28 -31.16 -7.53
C TYR A 505 7.54 -30.64 -8.23
N LEU A 506 8.54 -30.20 -7.46
CA LEU A 506 9.83 -29.78 -7.99
C LEU A 506 10.54 -30.91 -8.74
N LYS A 507 10.53 -32.13 -8.22
CA LYS A 507 11.08 -33.32 -8.90
C LYS A 507 10.33 -33.62 -10.20
N VAL A 508 8.99 -33.46 -10.22
CA VAL A 508 8.18 -33.63 -11.44
C VAL A 508 8.57 -32.59 -12.49
N LEU A 509 8.69 -31.31 -12.09
CA LEU A 509 9.10 -30.23 -12.98
C LEU A 509 10.49 -30.49 -13.58
N ARG A 510 11.49 -30.83 -12.75
CA ARG A 510 12.85 -31.17 -13.22
C ARG A 510 12.90 -32.33 -14.22
N ARG A 511 12.03 -33.33 -14.08
CA ARG A 511 11.93 -34.45 -15.04
C ARG A 511 11.28 -34.02 -16.36
N LYS A 512 10.33 -33.08 -16.30
CA LYS A 512 9.57 -32.59 -17.46
C LYS A 512 10.28 -31.46 -18.22
N ASP A 513 11.23 -30.79 -17.57
CA ASP A 513 11.96 -29.64 -18.08
C ASP A 513 13.03 -29.99 -19.13
N LYS A 514 12.63 -30.66 -20.21
CA LYS A 514 13.46 -30.84 -21.40
C LYS A 514 13.25 -29.71 -22.44
N ARG A 515 12.31 -28.80 -22.18
CA ARG A 515 11.83 -27.79 -23.15
C ARG A 515 11.90 -26.35 -22.67
N PHE A 516 11.96 -26.05 -21.36
CA PHE A 516 11.65 -24.72 -20.84
C PHE A 516 12.74 -24.04 -19.99
N GLU A 517 13.89 -24.69 -19.74
CA GLU A 517 14.98 -24.17 -18.89
C GLU A 517 14.43 -23.46 -17.63
N ILE A 518 13.63 -24.17 -16.84
CA ILE A 518 12.93 -23.59 -15.70
C ILE A 518 13.95 -23.37 -14.58
N ASN A 519 14.20 -22.11 -14.24
CA ASN A 519 14.98 -21.78 -13.06
C ASN A 519 14.19 -22.16 -11.79
N THR A 520 14.58 -23.28 -11.19
CA THR A 520 13.95 -23.81 -9.98
C THR A 520 14.73 -23.47 -8.71
N SER A 521 15.86 -22.76 -8.81
CA SER A 521 16.79 -22.52 -7.68
C SER A 521 16.12 -21.77 -6.54
N VAL A 522 15.26 -20.79 -6.83
CA VAL A 522 14.52 -20.05 -5.80
C VAL A 522 13.54 -20.95 -5.05
N SER A 523 12.82 -21.83 -5.76
CA SER A 523 11.87 -22.76 -5.16
C SER A 523 12.59 -23.84 -4.34
N GLU A 524 13.69 -24.38 -4.86
CA GLU A 524 14.56 -25.32 -4.15
C GLU A 524 15.12 -24.70 -2.87
N ALA A 525 15.66 -23.47 -2.96
CA ALA A 525 16.18 -22.77 -1.80
C ALA A 525 15.10 -22.55 -0.73
N LYS A 526 13.87 -22.19 -1.12
CA LYS A 526 12.74 -22.08 -0.18
C LYS A 526 12.44 -23.40 0.54
N ILE A 527 12.47 -24.53 -0.17
CA ILE A 527 12.30 -25.87 0.41
C ILE A 527 13.43 -26.19 1.37
N LEU A 528 14.69 -26.00 0.95
CA LEU A 528 15.87 -26.26 1.77
C LEU A 528 15.89 -25.40 3.04
N LEU A 529 15.56 -24.11 2.93
CA LEU A 529 15.38 -23.25 4.09
C LEU A 529 14.25 -23.77 4.99
N GLY A 530 13.10 -24.14 4.42
CA GLY A 530 11.99 -24.78 5.14
C GLY A 530 12.41 -25.99 5.97
N GLN A 531 13.26 -26.83 5.41
CA GLN A 531 13.83 -28.03 6.02
C GLN A 531 15.04 -27.75 6.96
N GLY A 532 15.41 -26.49 7.19
CA GLY A 532 16.55 -26.10 8.03
C GLY A 532 17.93 -26.31 7.40
N LYS A 533 18.02 -26.70 6.12
CA LYS A 533 19.26 -26.96 5.39
C LYS A 533 19.86 -25.66 4.82
N VAL A 534 20.16 -24.70 5.69
CA VAL A 534 20.51 -23.32 5.27
C VAL A 534 21.78 -23.25 4.40
N LYS A 535 22.82 -24.03 4.73
CA LYS A 535 24.07 -24.06 3.94
C LYS A 535 23.85 -24.51 2.49
N LEU A 536 22.99 -25.51 2.28
CA LEU A 536 22.65 -25.98 0.94
C LEU A 536 21.80 -24.95 0.19
N ALA A 537 20.88 -24.28 0.89
CA ALA A 537 20.08 -23.22 0.32
C ALA A 537 20.95 -22.04 -0.15
N LEU A 538 21.92 -21.60 0.66
CA LEU A 538 22.86 -20.54 0.30
C LEU A 538 23.67 -20.93 -0.93
N LYS A 539 24.25 -22.14 -0.98
CA LYS A 539 24.98 -22.61 -2.16
C LYS A 539 24.13 -22.56 -3.43
N CYS A 540 22.90 -23.07 -3.37
CA CYS A 540 21.95 -23.03 -4.50
C CYS A 540 21.64 -21.58 -4.94
N LEU A 541 21.48 -20.66 -4.00
CA LEU A 541 21.19 -19.26 -4.27
C LEU A 541 22.40 -18.48 -4.80
N GLU A 542 23.61 -18.79 -4.33
CA GLU A 542 24.87 -18.22 -4.83
C GLU A 542 25.11 -18.63 -6.28
N GLU A 543 24.93 -19.91 -6.60
CA GLU A 543 24.98 -20.39 -7.99
C GLU A 543 23.93 -19.69 -8.88
N ALA A 544 22.72 -19.46 -8.34
CA ALA A 544 21.67 -18.74 -9.06
C ALA A 544 22.01 -17.25 -9.25
N ARG A 545 22.60 -16.62 -8.23
CA ARG A 545 23.08 -15.23 -8.28
C ARG A 545 24.18 -15.07 -9.33
N ASP A 546 25.13 -15.99 -9.38
CA ASP A 546 26.27 -15.89 -10.30
C ASP A 546 25.85 -16.13 -11.75
N LYS A 547 24.81 -16.95 -11.98
CA LYS A 547 24.24 -17.19 -13.31
C LYS A 547 23.30 -16.08 -13.79
N ASN A 548 22.36 -15.65 -12.95
CA ASN A 548 21.35 -14.66 -13.29
C ASN A 548 20.89 -13.87 -12.06
N PRO A 549 21.65 -12.84 -11.63
CA PRO A 549 21.36 -12.08 -10.42
C PRO A 549 20.06 -11.29 -10.56
N ASN A 550 19.18 -11.38 -9.57
CA ASN A 550 17.91 -10.66 -9.54
C ASN A 550 17.41 -10.41 -8.11
N SER A 551 16.44 -9.50 -7.96
CA SER A 551 15.81 -9.12 -6.67
C SER A 551 15.36 -10.34 -5.86
N GLN A 552 14.68 -11.31 -6.50
CA GLN A 552 14.12 -12.46 -5.81
C GLN A 552 15.20 -13.41 -5.26
N VAL A 553 16.31 -13.61 -5.99
CA VAL A 553 17.46 -14.39 -5.52
C VAL A 553 18.11 -13.70 -4.32
N TRP A 554 18.42 -12.41 -4.43
CA TRP A 554 18.99 -11.62 -3.33
C TRP A 554 18.11 -11.59 -2.09
N TYR A 555 16.79 -11.46 -2.26
CA TYR A 555 15.82 -11.53 -1.17
C TYR A 555 15.85 -12.91 -0.48
N GLN A 556 15.96 -14.02 -1.23
CA GLN A 556 16.13 -15.34 -0.61
C GLN A 556 17.49 -15.50 0.09
N ILE A 557 18.57 -14.92 -0.45
CA ILE A 557 19.90 -14.91 0.19
C ILE A 557 19.80 -14.18 1.54
N GLY A 558 19.20 -12.99 1.56
CA GLY A 558 19.00 -12.22 2.80
C GLY A 558 18.18 -13.00 3.83
N LYS A 559 17.12 -13.70 3.39
CA LYS A 559 16.35 -14.60 4.27
C LYS A 559 17.15 -15.79 4.79
N ALA A 560 18.11 -16.29 4.02
CA ALA A 560 18.97 -17.39 4.44
C ALA A 560 19.96 -16.92 5.53
N TYR A 561 20.57 -15.74 5.35
CA TYR A 561 21.44 -15.11 6.35
C TYR A 561 20.68 -14.70 7.63
N ASP A 562 19.48 -14.11 7.51
CA ASP A 562 18.60 -13.78 8.65
C ASP A 562 18.30 -15.03 9.50
N ARG A 563 18.15 -16.21 8.89
CA ARG A 563 17.91 -17.47 9.63
C ARG A 563 19.11 -17.99 10.41
N ILE A 564 20.34 -17.67 9.99
CA ILE A 564 21.56 -18.02 10.73
C ILE A 564 22.05 -16.86 11.61
N ASN A 565 21.24 -15.80 11.74
CA ASN A 565 21.53 -14.61 12.53
C ASN A 565 22.80 -13.85 12.08
N ASP A 566 23.15 -13.98 10.80
CA ASP A 566 24.19 -13.16 10.15
C ASP A 566 23.51 -11.90 9.61
N LEU A 567 23.31 -10.93 10.50
CA LEU A 567 22.49 -9.75 10.23
C LEU A 567 23.13 -8.80 9.21
N ASP A 568 24.45 -8.67 9.20
CA ASP A 568 25.19 -7.82 8.25
C ASP A 568 25.09 -8.35 6.81
N SER A 569 25.25 -9.67 6.64
CA SER A 569 25.08 -10.31 5.32
C SER A 569 23.61 -10.27 4.88
N ALA A 570 22.66 -10.40 5.82
CA ALA A 570 21.24 -10.26 5.54
C ALA A 570 20.88 -8.84 5.07
N LYS A 571 21.36 -7.80 5.78
CA LYS A 571 21.21 -6.39 5.41
C LYS A 571 21.72 -6.14 4.00
N SER A 572 22.98 -6.52 3.72
CA SER A 572 23.62 -6.35 2.41
C SER A 572 22.85 -7.03 1.27
N ALA A 573 22.31 -8.23 1.53
CA ALA A 573 21.53 -8.97 0.54
C ALA A 573 20.15 -8.34 0.31
N PHE A 574 19.46 -7.85 1.34
CA PHE A 574 18.18 -7.15 1.18
C PHE A 574 18.35 -5.78 0.50
N GLU A 575 19.40 -5.02 0.82
CA GLU A 575 19.77 -3.81 0.07
C GLU A 575 20.03 -4.13 -1.40
N SER A 576 20.75 -5.22 -1.68
CA SER A 576 20.96 -5.68 -3.06
C SER A 576 19.64 -6.01 -3.74
N ALA A 577 18.70 -6.68 -3.05
CA ALA A 577 17.37 -6.94 -3.60
C ALA A 577 16.63 -5.64 -3.96
N ILE A 578 16.69 -4.63 -3.10
CA ILE A 578 16.08 -3.30 -3.33
C ILE A 578 16.76 -2.55 -4.48
N LYS A 579 18.08 -2.69 -4.67
CA LYS A 579 18.79 -2.12 -5.83
C LYS A 579 18.26 -2.68 -7.16
N PHE A 580 17.91 -3.96 -7.20
CA PHE A 580 17.28 -4.57 -8.38
C PHE A 580 15.79 -4.21 -8.51
N GLU A 581 15.08 -4.06 -7.40
CA GLU A 581 13.65 -3.78 -7.37
C GLU A 581 13.26 -2.86 -6.20
N ALA A 582 13.34 -1.56 -6.46
CA ALA A 582 13.08 -0.52 -5.47
C ALA A 582 11.62 -0.48 -4.99
N ASP A 583 10.69 -1.06 -5.74
CA ASP A 583 9.27 -1.14 -5.42
C ASP A 583 8.86 -2.47 -4.77
N SER A 584 9.84 -3.26 -4.25
CA SER A 584 9.56 -4.48 -3.49
C SER A 584 9.23 -4.18 -2.03
N ALA A 585 7.93 -4.05 -1.72
CA ALA A 585 7.45 -3.88 -0.35
C ALA A 585 7.98 -4.97 0.61
N LYS A 586 8.08 -6.22 0.12
CA LYS A 586 8.59 -7.35 0.91
C LYS A 586 10.09 -7.20 1.24
N SER A 587 10.88 -6.69 0.30
CA SER A 587 12.32 -6.45 0.53
C SER A 587 12.52 -5.32 1.55
N HIS A 588 11.76 -4.23 1.42
CA HIS A 588 11.77 -3.13 2.40
C HIS A 588 11.35 -3.59 3.80
N GLN A 589 10.26 -4.35 3.93
CA GLN A 589 9.81 -4.87 5.22
C GLN A 589 10.82 -5.84 5.85
N ALA A 590 11.47 -6.69 5.04
CA ALA A 590 12.50 -7.61 5.52
C ALA A 590 13.78 -6.89 5.95
N LEU A 591 14.22 -5.87 5.21
CA LEU A 591 15.33 -5.00 5.60
C LEU A 591 15.02 -4.27 6.91
N ALA A 592 13.85 -3.65 7.03
CA ALA A 592 13.40 -2.99 8.26
C ALA A 592 13.43 -3.95 9.47
N LYS A 593 13.01 -5.21 9.28
CA LYS A 593 13.09 -6.23 10.33
C LYS A 593 14.54 -6.47 10.78
N VAL A 594 15.49 -6.61 9.83
CA VAL A 594 16.92 -6.83 10.14
C VAL A 594 17.53 -5.60 10.82
N LEU A 595 17.20 -4.39 10.36
CA LEU A 595 17.68 -3.13 10.93
C LEU A 595 17.25 -2.96 12.40
N ILE A 596 16.05 -3.41 12.77
CA ILE A 596 15.61 -3.43 14.18
C ILE A 596 16.54 -4.31 15.03
N GLU A 597 16.96 -5.47 14.53
CA GLU A 597 17.88 -6.35 15.26
C GLU A 597 19.31 -5.78 15.32
N LEU A 598 19.71 -5.01 14.30
CA LEU A 598 20.96 -4.22 14.28
C LEU A 598 20.88 -2.94 15.13
N LYS A 599 19.71 -2.63 15.70
CA LYS A 599 19.42 -1.42 16.51
C LYS A 599 19.43 -0.10 15.72
N GLU A 600 19.28 -0.18 14.41
CA GLU A 600 19.16 0.96 13.50
C GLU A 600 17.67 1.31 13.32
N TYR A 601 17.04 1.81 14.38
CA TYR A 601 15.57 1.91 14.45
C TYR A 601 14.95 2.98 13.54
N GLU A 602 15.64 4.11 13.31
CA GLU A 602 15.15 5.18 12.43
C GLU A 602 15.07 4.70 10.97
N GLU A 603 16.16 4.13 10.45
CA GLU A 603 16.20 3.55 9.09
C GLU A 603 15.20 2.38 8.95
N ALA A 604 15.00 1.60 10.01
CA ALA A 604 13.98 0.56 10.03
C ALA A 604 12.56 1.13 9.88
N ALA A 605 12.25 2.25 10.54
CA ALA A 605 10.95 2.92 10.43
C ALA A 605 10.72 3.44 9.01
N ASP A 606 11.73 4.05 8.37
CA ASP A 606 11.65 4.55 7.00
C ASP A 606 11.37 3.44 5.98
N HIS A 607 12.08 2.31 6.10
CA HIS A 607 11.83 1.16 5.24
C HIS A 607 10.49 0.48 5.52
N ALA A 608 10.02 0.44 6.77
CA ALA A 608 8.70 -0.07 7.10
C ALA A 608 7.59 0.84 6.52
N LEU A 609 7.74 2.16 6.58
CA LEU A 609 6.85 3.13 5.94
C LEU A 609 6.85 2.96 4.43
N THR A 610 8.03 2.86 3.80
CA THR A 610 8.16 2.59 2.36
C THR A 610 7.40 1.31 1.97
N ALA A 611 7.49 0.24 2.77
CA ALA A 611 6.74 -0.99 2.51
C ALA A 611 5.22 -0.79 2.61
N ILE A 612 4.74 0.02 3.56
CA ILE A 612 3.31 0.37 3.73
C ILE A 612 2.83 1.24 2.57
N GLU A 613 3.65 2.18 2.10
CA GLU A 613 3.35 3.01 0.93
C GLU A 613 3.18 2.17 -0.35
N LEU A 614 4.05 1.18 -0.53
CA LEU A 614 3.99 0.28 -1.69
C LEU A 614 2.80 -0.68 -1.61
N VAL A 615 2.49 -1.21 -0.41
CA VAL A 615 1.37 -2.12 -0.18
C VAL A 615 0.65 -1.72 1.11
N ARG A 616 -0.49 -1.03 0.98
CA ARG A 616 -1.29 -0.56 2.13
C ARG A 616 -1.77 -1.69 3.03
N TYR A 617 -2.31 -2.76 2.44
CA TYR A 617 -2.82 -3.91 3.19
C TYR A 617 -1.68 -4.88 3.54
N PHE A 618 -0.66 -4.40 4.24
CA PHE A 618 0.51 -5.19 4.63
C PHE A 618 0.71 -5.23 6.17
N PRO A 619 -0.01 -6.14 6.86
CA PRO A 619 0.03 -6.26 8.32
C PRO A 619 1.45 -6.39 8.89
N GLU A 620 2.32 -7.14 8.22
CA GLU A 620 3.69 -7.37 8.66
C GLU A 620 4.56 -6.10 8.61
N ALA A 621 4.31 -5.19 7.66
CA ALA A 621 5.03 -3.92 7.59
C ALA A 621 4.57 -2.95 8.69
N HIS A 622 3.26 -2.86 8.95
CA HIS A 622 2.72 -2.10 10.10
C HIS A 622 3.24 -2.64 11.44
N TYR A 623 3.32 -3.96 11.59
CA TYR A 623 3.90 -4.56 12.80
C TYR A 623 5.41 -4.25 12.92
N THR A 624 6.17 -4.29 11.82
CA THR A 624 7.59 -3.89 11.82
C THR A 624 7.75 -2.41 12.18
N LEU A 625 6.90 -1.52 11.65
CA LEU A 625 6.88 -0.09 12.01
C LEU A 625 6.60 0.10 13.51
N GLY A 626 5.59 -0.60 14.05
CA GLY A 626 5.29 -0.57 15.48
C GLY A 626 6.48 -0.99 16.34
N ARG A 627 7.21 -2.05 15.94
CA ARG A 627 8.45 -2.47 16.63
C ARG A 627 9.54 -1.42 16.58
N ALA A 628 9.77 -0.78 15.44
CA ALA A 628 10.76 0.29 15.32
C ALA A 628 10.41 1.46 16.24
N LEU A 629 9.15 1.92 16.19
CA LEU A 629 8.64 3.02 17.02
C LEU A 629 8.67 2.71 18.52
N GLU A 630 8.33 1.47 18.92
CA GLU A 630 8.42 1.01 20.30
C GLU A 630 9.87 1.10 20.81
N LYS A 631 10.85 0.63 20.02
CA LYS A 631 12.28 0.70 20.36
C LYS A 631 12.81 2.13 20.43
N MET A 632 12.20 3.06 19.69
CA MET A 632 12.47 4.50 19.77
C MET A 632 11.74 5.19 20.94
N GLY A 633 10.83 4.50 21.63
CA GLY A 633 10.04 5.04 22.74
C GLY A 633 8.78 5.82 22.34
N HIS A 634 8.38 5.76 21.07
CA HIS A 634 7.16 6.38 20.56
C HIS A 634 5.94 5.48 20.78
N LEU A 635 5.62 5.17 22.04
CA LEU A 635 4.65 4.13 22.42
C LEU A 635 3.24 4.34 21.83
N GLU A 636 2.73 5.57 21.79
CA GLU A 636 1.41 5.86 21.20
C GLU A 636 1.38 5.59 19.68
N HIS A 637 2.42 6.01 18.94
CA HIS A 637 2.51 5.75 17.51
C HIS A 637 2.79 4.26 17.23
N ALA A 638 3.56 3.60 18.10
CA ALA A 638 3.78 2.16 18.04
C ALA A 638 2.48 1.38 18.22
N LYS A 639 1.65 1.79 19.19
CA LYS A 639 0.31 1.23 19.41
C LYS A 639 -0.58 1.40 18.18
N GLN A 640 -0.67 2.60 17.62
CA GLN A 640 -1.45 2.84 16.39
C GLN A 640 -1.00 1.94 15.23
N ALA A 641 0.32 1.78 15.06
CA ALA A 641 0.88 0.90 14.04
C ALA A 641 0.53 -0.58 14.31
N TYR A 642 0.58 -1.03 15.56
CA TYR A 642 0.16 -2.40 15.93
C TYR A 642 -1.35 -2.62 15.79
N GLU A 643 -2.18 -1.67 16.18
CA GLU A 643 -3.64 -1.72 16.00
C GLU A 643 -3.99 -1.82 14.52
N THR A 644 -3.32 -1.03 13.69
CA THR A 644 -3.46 -1.13 12.23
C THR A 644 -3.01 -2.50 11.73
N ALA A 645 -1.87 -3.02 12.21
CA ALA A 645 -1.41 -4.36 11.85
C ALA A 645 -2.42 -5.45 12.23
N ALA A 646 -3.02 -5.37 13.42
CA ALA A 646 -4.03 -6.31 13.89
C ALA A 646 -5.32 -6.22 13.07
N MET A 647 -5.78 -5.00 12.78
CA MET A 647 -6.99 -4.73 11.98
C MET A 647 -6.89 -5.26 10.54
N LEU A 648 -5.71 -5.14 9.92
CA LEU A 648 -5.51 -5.52 8.52
C LEU A 648 -5.42 -7.05 8.31
N LYS A 649 -5.29 -7.85 9.37
CA LYS A 649 -5.09 -9.30 9.23
C LYS A 649 -6.45 -10.03 9.29
N PRO A 650 -6.80 -10.87 8.29
CA PRO A 650 -8.08 -11.60 8.30
C PRO A 650 -8.26 -12.60 9.44
N LYS A 651 -7.15 -12.98 10.10
CA LYS A 651 -7.10 -13.83 11.29
C LYS A 651 -6.34 -13.08 12.37
N THR A 652 -6.68 -13.36 13.63
CA THR A 652 -6.05 -12.80 14.84
C THR A 652 -4.54 -12.65 14.71
N PHE A 653 -4.01 -11.44 14.94
CA PHE A 653 -2.57 -11.19 14.92
C PHE A 653 -2.02 -11.16 16.34
N HIS A 654 -1.95 -12.34 16.98
CA HIS A 654 -1.56 -12.47 18.40
C HIS A 654 -0.32 -11.65 18.80
N ARG A 655 0.71 -11.58 17.94
CA ARG A 655 1.90 -10.76 18.25
C ARG A 655 1.62 -9.27 18.31
N ALA A 656 0.77 -8.75 17.42
CA ALA A 656 0.36 -7.35 17.45
C ALA A 656 -0.55 -7.07 18.64
N GLU A 657 -1.49 -7.97 18.94
CA GLU A 657 -2.36 -7.87 20.14
C GLU A 657 -1.56 -7.89 21.43
N SER A 658 -0.64 -8.83 21.61
CA SER A 658 0.25 -8.85 22.78
C SER A 658 1.14 -7.61 22.84
N ALA A 659 1.57 -7.05 21.72
CA ALA A 659 2.32 -5.80 21.71
C ALA A 659 1.44 -4.59 22.11
N ILE A 660 0.17 -4.56 21.69
CA ILE A 660 -0.81 -3.57 22.12
C ILE A 660 -1.09 -3.72 23.61
N GLU A 661 -1.28 -4.95 24.12
CA GLU A 661 -1.44 -5.25 25.55
C GLU A 661 -0.22 -4.79 26.35
N ASN A 662 1.00 -5.15 25.94
CA ASN A 662 2.23 -4.73 26.60
C ASN A 662 2.35 -3.19 26.63
N ILE A 663 2.06 -2.52 25.50
CA ILE A 663 2.08 -1.05 25.46
C ILE A 663 0.96 -0.50 26.33
N ASN A 664 -0.23 -1.09 26.33
CA ASN A 664 -1.33 -0.68 27.19
C ASN A 664 -1.00 -0.90 28.66
N ASP A 665 -0.30 -1.95 29.06
CA ASP A 665 0.17 -2.16 30.43
C ASP A 665 1.16 -1.07 30.82
N VAL A 666 2.09 -0.73 29.93
CA VAL A 666 3.04 0.38 30.13
C VAL A 666 2.33 1.74 30.19
N LEU A 667 1.26 1.95 29.40
CA LEU A 667 0.47 3.19 29.38
C LEU A 667 -0.60 3.23 30.50
N SER A 668 -1.04 2.08 31.00
CA SER A 668 -2.11 1.90 32.00
C SER A 668 -1.59 1.70 33.41
N GLU A 669 -0.27 1.51 33.59
CA GLU A 669 0.45 1.77 34.85
C GLU A 669 0.33 3.27 35.22
N LYS A 670 -0.89 3.73 35.55
CA LYS A 670 -1.11 4.90 36.39
C LYS A 670 -0.41 4.63 37.71
N MET A 671 0.66 5.36 37.99
CA MET A 671 1.37 5.30 39.27
C MET A 671 0.42 5.56 40.44
N SER A 672 0.15 4.51 41.23
CA SER A 672 -0.57 4.60 42.51
C SER A 672 0.41 4.72 43.66
N PHE A 673 0.56 5.92 44.22
CA PHE A 673 1.43 6.18 45.36
C PHE A 673 0.75 5.79 46.69
N LYS A 674 1.40 4.94 47.50
CA LYS A 674 0.90 4.53 48.83
C LYS A 674 1.79 5.08 49.97
N ASP A 675 1.19 5.53 51.05
CA ASP A 675 1.91 6.00 52.25
C ASP A 675 2.60 4.83 52.98
N LYS A 676 3.80 5.06 53.50
CA LYS A 676 4.56 4.17 54.40
C LYS A 676 4.77 4.93 55.72
N SER A 677 3.90 4.76 56.71
CA SER A 677 3.90 5.60 57.93
C SER A 677 3.57 4.81 59.20
N SER A 678 4.34 5.04 60.25
CA SER A 678 4.02 4.74 61.65
C SER A 678 3.68 6.08 62.34
N ARG A 679 2.47 6.25 62.90
CA ARG A 679 1.97 7.56 63.42
C ARG A 679 2.61 7.96 64.76
N THR A 680 3.86 7.60 64.98
CA THR A 680 4.56 7.73 66.25
C THR A 680 5.78 8.64 66.08
N TYR A 681 5.88 9.67 66.91
CA TYR A 681 7.08 10.50 66.98
C TYR A 681 8.28 9.72 67.53
N LYS A 682 9.46 10.00 66.99
CA LYS A 682 10.73 9.49 67.49
C LYS A 682 11.71 10.64 67.69
N LYS A 683 12.40 10.64 68.83
CA LYS A 683 13.50 11.57 69.10
C LYS A 683 14.57 11.44 68.02
N ASP A 684 15.12 12.57 67.60
CA ASP A 684 16.12 12.72 66.52
C ASP A 684 15.61 12.36 65.11
N GLN A 685 14.29 12.26 64.90
CA GLN A 685 13.74 12.14 63.54
C GLN A 685 14.02 13.40 62.72
N ILE A 686 14.30 13.21 61.44
CA ILE A 686 14.52 14.29 60.47
C ILE A 686 13.28 14.37 59.58
N VAL A 687 12.64 15.54 59.52
CA VAL A 687 11.44 15.76 58.69
C VAL A 687 11.85 16.28 57.32
N ILE A 688 11.75 15.45 56.28
CA ILE A 688 12.16 15.85 54.94
C ILE A 688 10.94 16.27 54.13
N VAL A 689 10.98 17.46 53.53
CA VAL A 689 10.04 17.82 52.46
C VAL A 689 10.70 17.53 51.11
N SER A 690 10.07 16.67 50.32
CA SER A 690 10.56 16.27 49.01
C SER A 690 9.47 16.33 47.94
N GLY A 691 9.88 16.18 46.69
CA GLY A 691 9.01 16.26 45.53
C GLY A 691 9.78 16.59 44.26
N LEU A 692 9.11 16.52 43.12
CA LEU A 692 9.65 17.01 41.84
C LEU A 692 9.82 18.54 41.88
N PRO A 693 10.64 19.14 40.99
CA PRO A 693 10.64 20.59 40.81
C PRO A 693 9.20 21.12 40.63
N ARG A 694 8.88 22.27 41.23
CA ARG A 694 7.56 22.93 41.10
C ARG A 694 6.33 22.14 41.62
N SER A 695 6.55 21.07 42.40
CA SER A 695 5.49 20.29 43.07
C SER A 695 4.90 20.94 44.33
N GLY A 696 5.46 22.08 44.79
CA GLY A 696 4.95 22.80 45.97
C GLY A 696 5.74 22.59 47.26
N THR A 697 6.92 21.97 47.20
CA THR A 697 7.82 21.77 48.35
C THR A 697 8.15 23.03 49.14
N SER A 698 8.22 24.20 48.48
CA SER A 698 8.53 25.46 49.18
C SER A 698 7.36 25.97 50.02
N LEU A 699 6.11 25.76 49.56
CA LEU A 699 4.91 26.06 50.35
C LEU A 699 4.86 25.15 51.58
N MET A 700 5.14 23.86 51.40
CA MET A 700 5.16 22.91 52.52
C MET A 700 6.22 23.27 53.57
N MET A 701 7.43 23.67 53.15
CA MET A 701 8.46 24.17 54.08
C MET A 701 8.00 25.42 54.85
N GLN A 702 7.28 26.35 54.19
CA GLN A 702 6.70 27.53 54.86
C GLN A 702 5.68 27.13 55.92
N MET A 703 4.81 26.17 55.58
CA MET A 703 3.82 25.66 56.52
C MET A 703 4.51 25.03 57.73
N LEU A 704 5.51 24.16 57.54
CA LEU A 704 6.24 23.55 58.66
C LEU A 704 6.98 24.57 59.53
N ASN A 705 7.59 25.59 58.93
CA ASN A 705 8.23 26.68 59.68
C ASN A 705 7.20 27.47 60.52
N ALA A 706 6.05 27.79 59.92
CA ALA A 706 4.94 28.46 60.61
C ALA A 706 4.29 27.58 61.69
N ALA A 707 4.41 26.26 61.57
CA ALA A 707 3.93 25.29 62.56
C ALA A 707 4.78 25.25 63.84
N GLY A 708 5.96 25.88 63.84
CA GLY A 708 6.93 25.84 64.94
C GLY A 708 8.03 24.79 64.79
N LEU A 709 8.21 24.16 63.62
CA LEU A 709 9.36 23.28 63.39
C LEU A 709 10.61 24.08 63.04
N ASP A 710 11.73 23.72 63.67
CA ASP A 710 13.05 24.21 63.28
C ASP A 710 13.40 23.78 61.86
N ILE A 711 13.77 24.74 61.01
CA ILE A 711 14.18 24.46 59.63
C ILE A 711 15.70 24.57 59.47
N LEU A 712 16.32 23.56 58.85
CA LEU A 712 17.70 23.64 58.41
C LEU A 712 17.77 24.32 57.03
N THR A 713 18.27 25.55 56.99
CA THR A 713 18.44 26.38 55.78
C THR A 713 19.61 27.34 55.94
N ASP A 714 20.26 27.70 54.84
CA ASP A 714 21.36 28.69 54.80
C ASP A 714 20.89 30.14 54.60
N LYS A 715 19.60 30.35 54.24
CA LYS A 715 19.00 31.66 53.90
C LYS A 715 19.72 32.43 52.78
N ASN A 716 20.51 31.75 51.93
CA ASN A 716 21.30 32.40 50.89
C ASN A 716 20.45 32.96 49.74
N ARG A 717 19.27 32.39 49.49
CA ARG A 717 18.39 32.76 48.38
C ARG A 717 17.16 33.54 48.85
N SER A 718 17.07 34.79 48.40
CA SER A 718 15.95 35.69 48.68
C SER A 718 14.72 35.41 47.80
N ALA A 719 13.57 35.98 48.15
CA ALA A 719 12.33 35.86 47.38
C ALA A 719 12.45 36.42 45.95
N ASP A 720 11.74 35.80 45.01
CA ASP A 720 11.69 36.24 43.60
C ASP A 720 10.26 36.21 43.04
N ALA A 721 10.07 36.66 41.79
CA ALA A 721 8.76 36.70 41.14
C ALA A 721 8.09 35.31 40.99
N SER A 722 8.88 34.23 41.01
CA SER A 722 8.42 32.84 40.90
C SER A 722 8.12 32.19 42.25
N ASN A 723 8.65 32.75 43.35
CA ASN A 723 8.38 32.37 44.73
C ASN A 723 8.51 33.60 45.67
N PRO A 724 7.43 34.38 45.84
CA PRO A 724 7.46 35.68 46.54
C PRO A 724 7.71 35.57 48.05
N LYS A 725 7.62 34.36 48.62
CA LYS A 725 7.77 34.08 50.05
C LYS A 725 9.12 33.45 50.43
N GLY A 726 10.10 33.48 49.52
CA GLY A 726 11.47 33.03 49.78
C GLY A 726 11.68 31.52 49.74
N TYR A 727 12.95 31.10 49.76
CA TYR A 727 13.39 29.71 49.59
C TYR A 727 13.94 29.12 50.89
N TYR A 728 13.74 27.82 51.08
CA TYR A 728 14.22 27.04 52.23
C TYR A 728 15.25 26.02 51.76
N GLU A 729 16.32 26.52 51.14
CA GLU A 729 17.39 25.70 50.60
C GLU A 729 18.54 25.61 51.61
N TYR A 730 19.29 24.51 51.55
CA TYR A 730 20.50 24.31 52.33
C TYR A 730 21.52 23.75 51.34
N GLU A 731 22.50 24.55 50.97
CA GLU A 731 23.46 24.29 49.89
C GLU A 731 24.07 22.88 49.94
N PRO A 732 24.49 22.33 51.11
CA PRO A 732 25.03 20.97 51.18
C PRO A 732 24.12 19.86 50.64
N VAL A 733 22.79 20.08 50.60
CA VAL A 733 21.84 19.14 50.00
C VAL A 733 22.18 18.84 48.53
N MET A 734 22.66 19.83 47.76
CA MET A 734 22.98 19.63 46.34
C MET A 734 24.10 18.62 46.12
N SER A 735 24.97 18.44 47.12
CA SER A 735 26.10 17.51 47.11
C SER A 735 25.89 16.29 48.01
N LEU A 736 24.63 15.96 48.36
CA LEU A 736 24.30 14.84 49.25
C LEU A 736 24.84 13.47 48.79
N HIS A 737 25.01 13.30 47.48
CA HIS A 737 25.61 12.11 46.87
C HIS A 737 27.13 11.99 47.08
N LYS A 738 27.79 13.07 47.49
CA LYS A 738 29.24 13.13 47.79
C LYS A 738 29.51 13.15 49.29
N ASP A 739 28.73 13.93 50.04
CA ASP A 739 28.85 14.05 51.49
C ASP A 739 27.46 14.18 52.13
N ASN A 740 27.15 13.26 53.04
CA ASN A 740 25.92 13.24 53.82
C ASN A 740 26.17 13.26 55.35
N THR A 741 27.41 13.49 55.79
CA THR A 741 27.80 13.52 57.22
C THR A 741 27.12 14.65 57.98
N TRP A 742 26.85 15.77 57.30
CA TRP A 742 26.18 16.94 57.87
C TRP A 742 24.70 16.69 58.22
N LEU A 743 24.09 15.57 57.79
CA LEU A 743 22.71 15.21 58.15
C LEU A 743 22.52 15.10 59.67
N ALA A 744 23.59 14.85 60.43
CA ALA A 744 23.56 14.91 61.89
C ALA A 744 23.08 16.27 62.43
N LYS A 745 23.30 17.38 61.69
CA LYS A 745 22.82 18.74 62.04
C LYS A 745 21.31 18.92 61.82
N ALA A 746 20.67 18.00 61.10
CA ALA A 746 19.24 18.03 60.77
C ALA A 746 18.36 17.26 61.76
N LYS A 747 18.94 16.63 62.80
CA LYS A 747 18.19 15.94 63.86
C LYS A 747 17.18 16.87 64.52
N ASN A 748 15.93 16.41 64.62
CA ASN A 748 14.79 17.17 65.14
C ASN A 748 14.41 18.42 64.33
N LYS A 749 14.96 18.57 63.11
CA LYS A 749 14.68 19.69 62.20
C LYS A 749 13.97 19.20 60.96
N SER A 750 13.40 20.14 60.22
CA SER A 750 12.92 19.92 58.87
C SER A 750 13.90 20.45 57.82
N LEU A 751 14.01 19.72 56.71
CA LEU A 751 14.93 20.01 55.63
C LEU A 751 14.27 19.72 54.27
N LYS A 752 14.54 20.56 53.28
CA LYS A 752 14.10 20.33 51.90
C LYS A 752 15.14 19.51 51.13
N VAL A 753 14.73 18.38 50.56
CA VAL A 753 15.57 17.53 49.71
C VAL A 753 14.84 17.20 48.41
N VAL A 754 15.47 17.41 47.25
CA VAL A 754 14.83 17.09 45.95
C VAL A 754 14.74 15.58 45.71
N ALA A 755 13.68 15.13 45.06
CA ALA A 755 13.36 13.70 44.90
C ALA A 755 14.53 12.81 44.42
N PRO A 756 15.36 13.21 43.42
CA PRO A 756 16.45 12.36 42.93
C PRO A 756 17.56 12.08 43.97
N LEU A 757 17.64 12.90 45.04
CA LEU A 757 18.67 12.81 46.05
C LEU A 757 18.27 11.99 47.28
N LEU A 758 16.98 11.65 47.43
CA LEU A 758 16.48 10.88 48.58
C LEU A 758 17.24 9.56 48.79
N LYS A 759 17.63 8.89 47.72
CA LYS A 759 18.39 7.63 47.77
C LYS A 759 19.79 7.74 48.38
N PHE A 760 20.30 8.96 48.62
CA PHE A 760 21.61 9.20 49.22
C PHE A 760 21.54 9.61 50.69
N LEU A 761 20.34 9.61 51.28
CA LEU A 761 20.17 9.84 52.72
C LEU A 761 20.92 8.76 53.50
N ASN A 762 21.57 9.18 54.59
CA ASN A 762 22.33 8.27 55.42
C ASN A 762 21.37 7.33 56.18
N PRO A 763 21.47 5.99 56.03
CA PRO A 763 20.54 5.04 56.65
C PRO A 763 20.62 4.99 58.18
N GLU A 764 21.62 5.62 58.82
CA GLU A 764 21.75 5.71 60.27
C GLU A 764 20.62 6.54 60.93
N PHE A 765 20.04 7.50 60.21
CA PHE A 765 18.99 8.37 60.75
C PHE A 765 17.58 7.90 60.39
N ARG A 766 16.59 8.40 61.15
CA ARG A 766 15.17 8.17 60.90
C ARG A 766 14.56 9.34 60.17
N TYR A 767 13.82 9.06 59.10
CA TYR A 767 13.25 10.09 58.25
C TYR A 767 11.73 10.02 58.19
N LYS A 768 11.09 11.18 58.33
CA LYS A 768 9.68 11.42 58.04
C LYS A 768 9.61 12.24 56.76
N VAL A 769 9.40 11.59 55.62
CA VAL A 769 9.40 12.23 54.30
C VAL A 769 7.98 12.64 53.91
N ILE A 770 7.75 13.93 53.76
CA ILE A 770 6.54 14.51 53.18
C ILE A 770 6.83 14.71 51.70
N PHE A 771 6.29 13.83 50.85
CA PHE A 771 6.48 13.89 49.41
C PHE A 771 5.33 14.65 48.75
N MET A 772 5.64 15.83 48.23
CA MET A 772 4.71 16.67 47.49
C MET A 772 4.47 16.09 46.10
N ASN A 773 3.21 15.74 45.83
CA ASN A 773 2.74 15.30 44.53
C ASN A 773 1.92 16.40 43.85
N ARG A 774 2.06 16.53 42.54
CA ARG A 774 1.28 17.43 41.70
C ARG A 774 1.21 16.81 40.32
N ASP A 775 0.11 17.05 39.62
CA ASP A 775 -0.06 16.61 38.24
C ASP A 775 1.20 16.90 37.40
N LEU A 776 1.71 15.87 36.72
CA LEU A 776 2.98 15.92 35.99
C LEU A 776 2.93 16.94 34.85
N THR A 777 1.79 17.05 34.18
CA THR A 777 1.56 18.04 33.12
C THR A 777 1.64 19.45 33.72
N GLU A 778 0.99 19.71 34.85
CA GLU A 778 1.10 21.01 35.55
C GLU A 778 2.53 21.35 35.99
N VAL A 779 3.27 20.35 36.47
CA VAL A 779 4.67 20.50 36.88
C VAL A 779 5.53 20.88 35.68
N VAL A 780 5.38 20.19 34.55
CA VAL A 780 6.11 20.49 33.31
C VAL A 780 5.73 21.86 32.75
N LYS A 781 4.44 22.20 32.67
CA LYS A 781 3.98 23.54 32.23
C LYS A 781 4.54 24.65 33.12
N SER A 782 4.56 24.43 34.44
CA SER A 782 5.15 25.35 35.42
C SER A 782 6.66 25.49 35.26
N GLN A 783 7.36 24.41 34.96
CA GLN A 783 8.79 24.39 34.72
C GLN A 783 9.16 25.11 33.41
N GLN A 784 8.43 24.85 32.31
CA GLN A 784 8.64 25.54 31.02
C GLN A 784 8.47 27.05 31.16
N LYS A 785 7.39 27.49 31.81
CA LYS A 785 7.14 28.92 32.08
C LYS A 785 8.27 29.57 32.89
N MET A 786 8.83 28.87 33.88
CA MET A 786 9.92 29.40 34.72
C MET A 786 11.22 29.63 33.93
N ILE A 787 11.52 28.74 32.98
CA ILE A 787 12.74 28.82 32.17
C ILE A 787 12.54 29.62 30.86
N GLY A 788 11.42 30.34 30.75
CA GLY A 788 11.11 31.20 29.59
C GLY A 788 10.74 30.44 28.30
N LYS A 789 10.31 29.18 28.41
CA LYS A 789 9.87 28.36 27.28
C LYS A 789 8.34 28.30 27.19
N ASP A 790 7.85 27.96 26.00
CA ASP A 790 6.42 27.80 25.74
C ASP A 790 5.79 26.72 26.65
N PRO A 791 4.81 27.07 27.51
CA PRO A 791 4.15 26.12 28.39
C PRO A 791 3.24 25.11 27.68
N GLU A 792 2.80 25.38 26.45
CA GLU A 792 1.95 24.45 25.69
C GLU A 792 2.76 23.36 24.97
N THR A 793 4.06 23.60 24.78
CA THR A 793 4.99 22.57 24.32
C THR A 793 5.32 21.61 25.47
N LEU A 794 4.89 20.35 25.36
CA LEU A 794 5.19 19.28 26.32
C LEU A 794 6.53 18.58 25.98
N PRO A 795 7.65 18.88 26.68
CA PRO A 795 8.93 18.20 26.47
C PRO A 795 8.87 16.75 26.98
N THR A 796 8.60 15.82 26.07
CA THR A 796 8.47 14.38 26.35
C THR A 796 9.68 13.80 27.12
N LYS A 797 10.91 14.20 26.78
CA LYS A 797 12.12 13.78 27.52
C LYS A 797 12.13 14.20 28.99
N LEU A 798 11.59 15.38 29.31
CA LEU A 798 11.51 15.88 30.68
C LEU A 798 10.43 15.15 31.48
N LEU A 799 9.29 14.90 30.84
CA LEU A 799 8.19 14.12 31.42
C LEU A 799 8.65 12.71 31.80
N GLN A 800 9.31 12.01 30.87
CA GLN A 800 9.88 10.67 31.10
C GLN A 800 10.93 10.66 32.22
N ALA A 801 11.78 11.70 32.30
CA ALA A 801 12.77 11.81 33.37
C ALA A 801 12.11 11.96 34.75
N TYR A 802 11.00 12.69 34.84
CA TYR A 802 10.24 12.87 36.07
C TYR A 802 9.50 11.60 36.49
N GLU A 803 8.87 10.89 35.56
CA GLU A 803 8.26 9.57 35.82
C GLU A 803 9.28 8.57 36.35
N LYS A 804 10.46 8.50 35.72
CA LYS A 804 11.56 7.65 36.17
C LYS A 804 12.00 7.97 37.60
N HIS A 805 12.11 9.25 37.96
CA HIS A 805 12.47 9.64 39.33
C HIS A 805 11.40 9.25 40.35
N LEU A 806 10.12 9.42 40.03
CA LEU A 806 9.04 9.03 40.93
C LEU A 806 9.03 7.51 41.17
N LYS A 807 9.28 6.70 40.14
CA LYS A 807 9.40 5.23 40.27
C LYS A 807 10.59 4.82 41.15
N GLN A 808 11.70 5.57 41.06
CA GLN A 808 12.87 5.36 41.93
C GLN A 808 12.55 5.64 43.40
N VAL A 809 11.76 6.67 43.70
CA VAL A 809 11.34 7.00 45.07
C VAL A 809 10.46 5.91 45.65
N GLU A 810 9.49 5.40 44.88
CA GLU A 810 8.65 4.27 45.32
C GLU A 810 9.48 3.02 45.65
N THR A 811 10.46 2.69 44.82
CA THR A 811 11.33 1.54 45.08
C THR A 811 12.23 1.76 46.29
N TRP A 812 12.72 2.98 46.46
CA TRP A 812 13.63 3.35 47.54
C TRP A 812 12.93 3.35 48.90
N LYS A 813 11.74 3.95 49.01
CA LYS A 813 11.03 4.07 50.29
C LYS A 813 10.76 2.69 50.91
N ASP A 814 10.47 1.68 50.11
CA ASP A 814 10.13 0.34 50.60
C ASP A 814 11.37 -0.43 51.05
N LYS A 815 12.53 -0.14 50.45
CA LYS A 815 13.81 -0.77 50.80
C LYS A 815 14.44 -0.22 52.08
N GLU A 816 14.20 1.05 52.41
CA GLU A 816 14.84 1.69 53.57
C GLU A 816 14.02 1.53 54.87
N PRO A 817 14.47 0.77 55.87
CA PRO A 817 13.70 0.51 57.09
C PRO A 817 13.58 1.73 58.01
N GLY A 818 14.50 2.71 57.92
CA GLY A 818 14.49 3.95 58.69
C GLY A 818 13.65 5.09 58.09
N VAL A 819 13.02 4.85 56.94
CA VAL A 819 12.27 5.86 56.18
C VAL A 819 10.78 5.57 56.25
N GLU A 820 10.05 6.60 56.66
CA GLU A 820 8.60 6.71 56.49
C GLU A 820 8.30 7.83 55.49
N LEU A 821 7.29 7.65 54.65
CA LEU A 821 6.94 8.58 53.60
C LEU A 821 5.42 8.69 53.44
N ILE A 822 4.89 9.91 53.43
CA ILE A 822 3.51 10.20 53.03
C ILE A 822 3.48 11.04 51.77
N TYR A 823 2.43 10.84 50.98
CA TYR A 823 2.12 11.66 49.82
C TYR A 823 1.14 12.76 50.20
N VAL A 824 1.45 13.99 49.79
CA VAL A 824 0.59 15.16 49.95
C VAL A 824 0.39 15.79 48.58
N ASN A 825 -0.85 15.82 48.11
CA ASN A 825 -1.16 16.45 46.84
C ASN A 825 -1.18 17.98 47.01
N TYR A 826 -0.46 18.69 46.15
CA TYR A 826 -0.43 20.14 46.13
C TYR A 826 -1.83 20.76 46.03
N LYS A 827 -2.73 20.13 45.26
CA LYS A 827 -4.11 20.58 45.12
C LYS A 827 -4.85 20.51 46.45
N ASP A 828 -4.69 19.42 47.20
CA ASP A 828 -5.33 19.25 48.51
C ASP A 828 -4.79 20.29 49.51
N VAL A 829 -3.49 20.64 49.46
CA VAL A 829 -2.94 21.72 50.29
C VAL A 829 -3.62 23.06 50.00
N VAL A 830 -4.02 23.30 48.76
CA VAL A 830 -4.65 24.56 48.33
C VAL A 830 -6.16 24.55 48.59
N ASP A 831 -6.83 23.42 48.34
CA ASP A 831 -8.29 23.32 48.34
C ASP A 831 -8.84 22.87 49.72
N ASP A 832 -8.11 22.03 50.45
CA ASP A 832 -8.46 21.45 51.76
C ASP A 832 -7.25 21.40 52.72
N ALA A 833 -6.72 22.58 53.04
CA ALA A 833 -5.53 22.71 53.88
C ALA A 833 -5.71 22.10 55.29
N SER A 834 -6.94 22.10 55.83
CA SER A 834 -7.22 21.59 57.19
C SER A 834 -6.93 20.09 57.28
N SER A 835 -7.48 19.30 56.35
CA SER A 835 -7.27 17.85 56.29
C SER A 835 -5.78 17.51 56.09
N VAL A 836 -5.07 18.29 55.27
CA VAL A 836 -3.63 18.12 55.07
C VAL A 836 -2.86 18.39 56.37
N VAL A 837 -3.17 19.47 57.09
CA VAL A 837 -2.50 19.81 58.35
C VAL A 837 -2.71 18.73 59.40
N ASP A 838 -3.92 18.19 59.53
CA ASP A 838 -4.21 17.06 60.44
C ASP A 838 -3.41 15.81 60.06
N LYS A 839 -3.28 15.53 58.76
CA LYS A 839 -2.44 14.43 58.25
C LYS A 839 -0.96 14.64 58.60
N LEU A 840 -0.44 15.87 58.48
CA LEU A 840 0.94 16.21 58.79
C LEU A 840 1.24 16.09 60.29
N GLU A 841 0.37 16.62 61.14
CA GLU A 841 0.49 16.52 62.60
C GLU A 841 0.52 15.04 63.03
N SER A 842 -0.41 14.23 62.52
CA SER A 842 -0.46 12.80 62.81
C SER A 842 0.78 12.05 62.30
N PHE A 843 1.36 12.45 61.17
CA PHE A 843 2.52 11.78 60.58
C PHE A 843 3.82 12.12 61.34
N ILE A 844 4.01 13.40 61.66
CA ILE A 844 5.19 13.91 62.37
C ILE A 844 5.14 13.49 63.84
N GLY A 845 3.95 13.45 64.44
CA GLY A 845 3.72 13.08 65.84
C GLY A 845 4.09 14.17 66.85
N LEU A 846 4.11 15.43 66.42
CA LEU A 846 4.31 16.62 67.26
C LEU A 846 3.08 17.53 67.14
N GLU A 847 2.75 18.26 68.19
CA GLU A 847 1.72 19.30 68.16
C GLU A 847 2.17 20.45 67.24
N LEU A 848 1.31 20.85 66.30
CA LEU A 848 1.62 21.86 65.27
C LEU A 848 0.70 23.07 65.42
N ASP A 849 1.21 24.29 65.20
CA ASP A 849 0.34 25.48 65.08
C ASP A 849 -0.45 25.45 63.76
N LYS A 850 -1.58 24.74 63.79
CA LYS A 850 -2.46 24.54 62.62
C LYS A 850 -2.94 25.84 62.01
N LYS A 851 -3.21 26.85 62.83
CA LYS A 851 -3.74 28.14 62.37
C LYS A 851 -2.69 28.89 61.54
N SER A 852 -1.45 28.93 62.03
CA SER A 852 -0.33 29.54 61.31
C SER A 852 0.05 28.77 60.03
N MET A 853 -0.04 27.44 60.05
CA MET A 853 0.15 26.61 58.85
C MET A 853 -0.86 26.95 57.74
N MET A 854 -2.16 26.99 58.07
CA MET A 854 -3.21 27.30 57.09
C MET A 854 -3.08 28.73 56.54
N GLY A 855 -2.65 29.69 57.36
CA GLY A 855 -2.41 31.07 56.93
C GLY A 855 -1.32 31.24 55.86
N CYS A 856 -0.50 30.22 55.62
CA CYS A 856 0.55 30.26 54.60
C CYS A 856 0.02 30.02 53.17
N VAL A 857 -1.15 29.39 53.01
CA VAL A 857 -1.72 28.98 51.73
C VAL A 857 -2.31 30.18 50.97
N ASP A 858 -1.76 30.49 49.79
CA ASP A 858 -2.30 31.52 48.89
C ASP A 858 -2.78 30.88 47.57
N LYS A 859 -4.11 30.82 47.40
CA LYS A 859 -4.75 30.23 46.22
C LYS A 859 -4.36 30.94 44.91
N LYS A 860 -3.96 32.22 44.96
CA LYS A 860 -3.55 33.02 43.78
C LYS A 860 -2.20 32.59 43.20
N LEU A 861 -1.41 31.81 43.94
CA LEU A 861 -0.12 31.30 43.48
C LEU A 861 -0.23 29.96 42.72
N TYR A 862 -1.41 29.33 42.70
CA TYR A 862 -1.67 28.13 41.91
C TYR A 862 -2.21 28.46 40.51
N ARG A 863 -1.31 28.84 39.59
CA ARG A 863 -1.64 29.50 38.30
C ARG A 863 -1.64 28.61 37.04
N ASN A 864 -0.93 27.48 37.03
CA ASN A 864 -0.82 26.58 35.87
C ASN A 864 -1.58 25.28 36.17
N ARG A 865 -2.89 25.24 35.88
CA ARG A 865 -3.78 24.12 36.18
C ARG A 865 -4.25 23.45 34.89
N VAL A 866 -4.44 22.14 34.91
CA VAL A 866 -5.15 21.44 33.82
C VAL A 866 -6.65 21.65 34.06
N SER A 867 -7.42 22.05 33.04
CA SER A 867 -8.88 22.17 33.12
C SER A 867 -9.50 20.78 33.32
N LYS A 868 -10.50 20.69 34.21
CA LYS A 868 -11.20 19.45 34.54
C LYS A 868 -11.82 18.79 33.32
#